data_AF-A0A847S9H7-F1
#
_entry.id   AF-A0A847S9H7-F1
#
_cell.length_a   1.000
_cell.length_b   1.000
_cell.length_c   1.000
_cell.angle_alpha   90.00
_cell.angle_beta   90.00
_cell.angle_gamma   90.00
#
_symmetry.space_group_name_H-M   'P 1'
#
loop_
_entity.id
_entity.type
_entity.pdbx_description
1 polymer ?
#
loop_
_entity_poly.entity_id
_entity_poly.type
_entity_poly.pdbx_seq_one_letter_code
_entity_poly.pdbx_strand_id
1 'polypeptide(L)'
;MSMPNAVKWIKLEFVRIHESMLTLNYEDSSGEKAIAWEAFQMLELEGWPEPLFIDPVLLQYIGIFVDKLPRLLGDEKESFSVFADIGGISLWPHLPLLRKDALIRQLLPVIIPRGADCQLYYFNKYILSKPAKNYRSRIGYGFVNGMLVDQLSDLISPEFPFERLSLFEGWSLYDILILGYWELMSILRTGGFNESNRLIIVIVSDVDYYDYQGDILNFIYETLKLLPVNSIILNSSTSQLRYLQQLFYGLANGVSLHEQLGSIREENLYPTHPILMSSPDGNLDFHFLPKKDNIFVTEAANERMSSTKGEKWILIDDDDNKSKNNDANIQEKGRKVDVAVEEGERPGKWLSKYSRIKRGAFYRLHVKIGQIGSHSLMTGKEPSIDPLLPDLKYEKGHEIDIVVFPKDFALKSASLQTIFLPLEGESKVATFDLVTPEEGKIASLRIGIFHRNVLLQSFILEARMAGWISFSLLPAISVRLDIANSEKFDNLSELKERSLFIGVNGNQNGTHSIFFKKEEVAEEIAGINQADIEAAQTQFCQLIRDIYGGQEVPRYNLKELEGRPLSESFYEDVRKLAKFGSGRYNLFFEPSKTPLGKKLKEIREISDQQITIARHQMDFAFPWAAIYDYPMPTDIKGSAPHPVCTGKPFDPGLYKDFYDASWQGCPHNPHYKCYCTSGFWGIRHRIEQLLTTNAATNSVMTLSVSANHRIIFSKNSTDQATIQLSSDLQSLPAQLTEMTYDKDLLSLLWDSKTRPLVLAVIGHLETNPINGEPDCSRIITFPKALWPAGLGTIPPEKWIYQQLLQNKIMRDDAWEGEPLPMVFLINCSSMAMNFNSLDSISKAFHTAGAAAIIGTEGTIHASIGTRFLKQVLEDLYLRQIELGEAIQAFNKGMFALGAPVAFIFTCFGNSNLKLVK
;
A
#
# COMPACT_ATOMS: atom_id res chain seq x y z
N MET A 1 36.11 39.21 46.89
CA MET A 1 34.87 38.42 47.05
C MET A 1 34.22 38.33 45.69
N SER A 2 34.50 37.24 44.97
CA SER A 2 33.91 36.87 43.67
C SER A 2 32.52 36.27 43.89
N MET A 3 31.55 36.62 43.05
CA MET A 3 30.23 35.99 43.06
C MET A 3 30.35 34.48 42.78
N PRO A 4 29.72 33.60 43.58
CA PRO A 4 29.59 32.20 43.22
C PRO A 4 28.37 31.99 42.31
N ASN A 5 28.54 31.09 41.35
CA ASN A 5 27.52 30.37 40.57
C ASN A 5 26.89 31.12 39.38
N ALA A 6 27.65 31.17 38.27
CA ALA A 6 27.04 31.30 36.95
C ALA A 6 26.24 30.02 36.64
N VAL A 7 24.95 30.18 36.34
CA VAL A 7 24.08 29.08 35.92
C VAL A 7 24.58 28.56 34.56
N LYS A 8 25.08 27.32 34.52
CA LYS A 8 25.43 26.64 33.25
C LYS A 8 24.14 26.10 32.61
N TRP A 9 23.88 26.47 31.37
CA TRP A 9 22.74 26.00 30.58
C TRP A 9 23.21 25.28 29.33
N ILE A 10 22.43 24.32 28.85
CA ILE A 10 22.65 23.62 27.58
C ILE A 10 21.32 23.63 26.83
N LYS A 11 21.32 24.21 25.63
CA LYS A 11 20.19 24.17 24.70
C LYS A 11 20.39 23.00 23.76
N LEU A 12 19.37 22.14 23.66
CA LEU A 12 19.35 20.98 22.76
C LEU A 12 18.26 21.19 21.72
N GLU A 13 18.64 21.25 20.44
CA GLU A 13 17.71 21.51 19.34
C GLU A 13 17.74 20.34 18.36
N PHE A 14 16.63 19.60 18.30
CA PHE A 14 16.46 18.48 17.38
C PHE A 14 15.92 19.01 16.05
N VAL A 15 16.68 18.86 14.98
CA VAL A 15 16.32 19.35 13.64
C VAL A 15 15.95 18.16 12.74
N ARG A 16 14.76 18.20 12.14
CA ARG A 16 14.31 17.19 11.17
C ARG A 16 14.97 17.52 9.84
N ILE A 17 15.73 16.58 9.31
CA ILE A 17 16.32 16.70 7.97
C ILE A 17 15.51 15.89 6.96
N HIS A 18 14.82 14.81 7.38
CA HIS A 18 14.00 13.93 6.53
C HIS A 18 12.77 13.36 7.29
N GLU A 19 11.85 12.68 6.59
CA GLU A 19 10.71 11.99 7.22
C GLU A 19 11.09 10.89 8.20
N SER A 20 12.31 10.41 8.07
CA SER A 20 12.92 9.39 8.89
C SER A 20 14.20 9.86 9.55
N MET A 21 14.59 11.14 9.47
CA MET A 21 15.87 11.58 10.07
C MET A 21 15.81 12.83 10.95
N LEU A 22 16.58 12.74 12.03
CA LEU A 22 16.82 13.79 13.00
C LEU A 22 18.33 14.06 13.11
N THR A 23 18.68 15.29 13.47
CA THR A 23 19.99 15.69 13.99
C THR A 23 19.81 16.44 15.30
N LEU A 24 20.86 16.45 16.13
CA LEU A 24 20.87 17.14 17.42
C LEU A 24 21.93 18.24 17.40
N ASN A 25 21.48 19.48 17.49
CA ASN A 25 22.34 20.63 17.73
C ASN A 25 22.41 20.91 19.23
N TYR A 26 23.58 21.32 19.73
CA TYR A 26 23.66 21.86 21.07
C TYR A 26 24.49 23.14 21.16
N GLU A 27 24.10 23.99 22.12
CA GLU A 27 24.73 25.25 22.47
C GLU A 27 24.78 25.33 23.99
N ASP A 28 25.93 25.67 24.56
CA ASP A 28 26.07 25.81 26.01
C ASP A 28 26.20 27.26 26.46
N SER A 29 26.25 27.48 27.78
CA SER A 29 26.36 28.80 28.41
C SER A 29 27.60 29.62 28.05
N SER A 30 28.61 29.04 27.40
CA SER A 30 29.76 29.76 26.85
C SER A 30 29.51 30.34 25.46
N GLY A 31 28.42 29.92 24.79
CA GLY A 31 28.09 30.29 23.42
C GLY A 31 28.80 29.45 22.35
N GLU A 32 29.56 28.42 22.72
CA GLU A 32 30.10 27.46 21.75
C GLU A 32 28.96 26.60 21.17
N LYS A 33 28.84 26.64 19.84
CA LYS A 33 27.92 25.80 19.06
C LYS A 33 28.69 24.63 18.47
N ALA A 34 28.27 23.41 18.79
CA ALA A 34 28.77 22.20 18.15
C ALA A 34 27.63 21.52 17.39
N ILE A 35 27.86 21.24 16.10
CA ILE A 35 26.95 20.46 15.26
C ILE A 35 27.44 19.02 15.32
N ALA A 36 26.69 18.14 15.99
CA ALA A 36 26.90 16.71 15.87
C ALA A 36 26.22 16.25 14.58
N TRP A 37 27.01 16.08 13.52
CA TRP A 37 26.49 15.76 12.19
C TRP A 37 26.38 14.25 12.01
N GLU A 38 25.28 13.64 12.45
CA GLU A 38 24.96 12.25 12.09
C GLU A 38 23.45 12.01 12.13
N ALA A 39 22.95 11.33 11.10
CA ALA A 39 21.53 11.17 10.80
C ALA A 39 20.93 9.95 11.50
N PHE A 40 19.92 10.14 12.34
CA PHE A 40 19.11 9.03 12.85
C PHE A 40 18.27 8.45 11.71
N GLN A 41 18.34 7.18 11.32
CA GLN A 41 17.30 6.59 10.46
C GLN A 41 16.15 6.01 11.30
N MET A 42 14.95 6.54 11.14
CA MET A 42 13.68 6.00 11.62
C MET A 42 12.96 5.35 10.45
N LEU A 43 13.11 4.03 10.28
CA LEU A 43 12.32 3.26 9.31
C LEU A 43 10.82 3.52 9.49
N GLU A 44 10.04 3.56 8.41
CA GLU A 44 8.58 3.78 8.44
C GLU A 44 7.90 2.89 9.49
N LEU A 45 7.41 3.51 10.58
CA LEU A 45 6.82 2.82 11.73
C LEU A 45 5.31 2.64 11.57
N GLU A 46 4.88 1.80 10.64
CA GLU A 46 3.54 1.19 10.72
C GLU A 46 3.61 -0.13 11.52
N GLY A 47 3.37 0.00 12.83
CA GLY A 47 2.88 -1.08 13.68
C GLY A 47 3.93 -1.88 14.47
N TRP A 48 4.35 -1.42 15.65
CA TRP A 48 5.05 -2.26 16.63
C TRP A 48 4.61 -2.03 18.09
N PRO A 49 4.49 -3.09 18.92
CA PRO A 49 4.37 -3.01 20.38
C PRO A 49 5.70 -3.39 21.09
N GLU A 50 6.41 -2.39 21.65
CA GLU A 50 7.57 -2.42 22.60
C GLU A 50 8.92 -3.11 22.22
N PRO A 51 10.09 -2.70 22.81
CA PRO A 51 10.65 -1.36 23.01
C PRO A 51 11.70 -0.99 21.92
N LEU A 52 12.06 0.30 21.82
CA LEU A 52 13.01 0.85 20.84
C LEU A 52 14.33 0.06 20.75
N PHE A 53 14.69 -0.40 19.55
CA PHE A 53 16.06 -0.83 19.26
C PHE A 53 16.90 0.43 18.99
N ILE A 54 17.73 0.81 19.96
CA ILE A 54 18.76 1.83 19.78
C ILE A 54 19.99 1.11 19.22
N ASP A 55 20.54 1.62 18.11
CA ASP A 55 21.73 1.06 17.47
C ASP A 55 22.88 0.86 18.50
N PRO A 56 23.49 -0.33 18.61
CA PRO A 56 24.60 -0.60 19.53
C PRO A 56 25.81 0.34 19.38
N VAL A 57 26.06 0.87 18.18
CA VAL A 57 27.09 1.86 17.90
C VAL A 57 26.73 3.19 18.56
N LEU A 58 25.44 3.56 18.57
CA LEU A 58 24.93 4.75 19.25
C LEU A 58 25.14 4.66 20.77
N LEU A 59 24.89 3.50 21.37
CA LEU A 59 25.15 3.26 22.80
C LEU A 59 26.63 3.40 23.16
N GLN A 60 27.53 3.01 22.26
CA GLN A 60 28.98 3.13 22.45
C GLN A 60 29.44 4.60 22.39
N TYR A 61 28.88 5.41 21.48
CA TYR A 61 29.20 6.84 21.35
C TYR A 61 28.55 7.72 22.41
N ILE A 62 27.32 7.41 22.83
CA ILE A 62 26.71 7.99 24.02
C ILE A 62 27.60 7.72 25.24
N GLY A 63 28.17 6.52 25.36
CA GLY A 63 29.16 6.20 26.39
C GLY A 63 30.37 7.15 26.36
N ILE A 64 30.90 7.46 25.18
CA ILE A 64 32.02 8.41 25.00
C ILE A 64 31.63 9.85 25.39
N PHE A 65 30.39 10.27 25.09
CA PHE A 65 29.87 11.59 25.47
C PHE A 65 29.66 11.70 26.98
N VAL A 66 29.07 10.66 27.58
CA VAL A 66 28.86 10.52 29.03
C VAL A 66 30.19 10.52 29.79
N ASP A 67 31.26 9.95 29.24
CA ASP A 67 32.60 9.98 29.85
C ASP A 67 33.31 11.34 29.75
N LYS A 68 32.95 12.17 28.76
CA LYS A 68 33.54 13.52 28.58
C LYS A 68 32.80 14.60 29.35
N LEU A 69 31.51 14.43 29.60
CA LEU A 69 30.66 15.43 30.26
C LEU A 69 31.15 15.83 31.67
N PRO A 70 31.61 14.91 32.55
CA PRO A 70 32.16 15.28 33.86
C PRO A 70 33.43 16.14 33.75
N ARG A 71 34.29 15.88 32.75
CA ARG A 71 35.50 16.67 32.51
C ARG A 71 35.19 18.09 32.02
N LEU A 72 34.09 18.27 31.29
CA LEU A 72 33.60 19.58 30.84
C LEU A 72 32.91 20.36 31.98
N LEU A 73 32.31 19.66 32.94
CA LEU A 73 31.60 20.29 34.05
C LEU A 73 32.51 20.67 35.23
N GLY A 74 33.69 20.04 35.35
CA GLY A 74 34.71 20.31 36.38
C GLY A 74 34.58 19.36 37.57
N ASP A 75 35.71 18.90 38.12
CA ASP A 75 35.82 17.81 39.12
C ASP A 75 35.35 18.14 40.56
N GLU A 76 34.59 19.22 40.75
CA GLU A 76 34.12 19.60 42.09
C GLU A 76 32.78 18.92 42.44
N LYS A 77 32.76 18.26 43.61
CA LYS A 77 31.60 17.58 44.21
C LYS A 77 30.52 18.54 44.73
N GLU A 78 30.20 19.58 43.98
CA GLU A 78 29.09 20.47 44.30
C GLU A 78 27.89 20.17 43.41
N SER A 79 26.69 20.23 43.98
CA SER A 79 25.44 19.98 43.27
C SER A 79 25.17 21.11 42.26
N PHE A 80 25.15 20.80 40.97
CA PHE A 80 24.84 21.78 39.92
C PHE A 80 23.39 21.63 39.44
N SER A 81 22.72 22.75 39.19
CA SER A 81 21.41 22.78 38.52
C SER A 81 21.64 22.87 37.02
N VAL A 82 21.14 21.89 36.25
CA VAL A 82 21.25 21.88 34.78
C VAL A 82 19.90 22.25 34.20
N PHE A 83 19.87 23.35 33.45
CA PHE A 83 18.69 23.81 32.74
C PHE A 83 18.77 23.33 31.29
N ALA A 84 17.82 22.50 30.88
CA ALA A 84 17.68 22.01 29.51
C ALA A 84 16.42 22.63 28.90
N ASP A 85 16.60 23.63 28.04
CA ASP A 85 15.52 24.19 27.23
C ASP A 85 15.47 23.44 25.89
N ILE A 86 14.43 22.63 25.71
CA ILE A 86 14.14 21.99 24.41
C ILE A 86 13.34 22.99 23.59
N GLY A 87 14.03 24.01 23.10
CA GLY A 87 13.46 25.05 22.26
C GLY A 87 13.06 24.49 20.91
N GLY A 88 11.77 24.17 20.74
CA GLY A 88 11.14 23.97 19.44
C GLY A 88 11.11 22.53 18.91
N ILE A 89 10.20 21.71 19.42
CA ILE A 89 9.72 20.52 18.67
C ILE A 89 8.64 21.01 17.68
N SER A 90 9.02 21.76 16.64
CA SER A 90 8.06 22.22 15.60
C SER A 90 7.73 21.12 14.58
N LEU A 91 8.36 19.94 14.70
CA LEU A 91 8.68 19.19 13.50
C LEU A 91 7.66 18.18 12.99
N TRP A 92 6.59 17.84 13.74
CA TRP A 92 5.40 17.15 13.21
C TRP A 92 4.13 17.68 13.88
N PRO A 93 3.30 18.48 13.18
CA PRO A 93 2.01 18.91 13.71
C PRO A 93 1.04 17.74 13.93
N HIS A 94 1.28 16.58 13.32
CA HIS A 94 0.35 15.44 13.30
C HIS A 94 0.72 14.27 14.24
N LEU A 95 1.88 14.32 14.92
CA LEU A 95 2.25 13.25 15.85
C LEU A 95 1.52 13.41 17.18
N PRO A 96 0.77 12.39 17.67
CA PRO A 96 0.05 12.48 18.95
C PRO A 96 0.99 12.80 20.11
N LEU A 97 0.59 13.73 20.98
CA LEU A 97 1.40 14.22 22.11
C LEU A 97 1.99 13.11 23.00
N LEU A 98 1.26 12.01 23.20
CA LEU A 98 1.69 10.82 23.94
C LEU A 98 2.96 10.15 23.36
N ARG A 99 3.18 10.23 22.05
CA ARG A 99 4.38 9.65 21.40
C ARG A 99 5.60 10.56 21.55
N LYS A 100 5.40 11.88 21.63
CA LYS A 100 6.48 12.86 21.90
C LYS A 100 7.01 12.70 23.33
N ASP A 101 6.12 12.49 24.31
CA ASP A 101 6.49 12.24 25.71
C ASP A 101 7.28 10.93 25.89
N ALA A 102 6.84 9.84 25.24
CA ALA A 102 7.53 8.55 25.32
C ALA A 102 8.97 8.59 24.78
N LEU A 103 9.22 9.30 23.68
CA LEU A 103 10.55 9.46 23.10
C LEU A 103 11.47 10.28 24.04
N ILE A 104 10.96 11.38 24.59
CA ILE A 104 11.69 12.25 25.53
C ILE A 104 12.09 11.48 26.80
N ARG A 105 11.16 10.70 27.38
CA ARG A 105 11.42 9.88 28.58
C ARG A 105 12.45 8.78 28.36
N GLN A 106 12.61 8.27 27.14
CA GLN A 106 13.61 7.25 26.82
C GLN A 106 14.99 7.83 26.52
N LEU A 107 15.06 9.06 25.99
CA LEU A 107 16.33 9.74 25.69
C LEU A 107 16.94 10.44 26.93
N LEU A 108 16.13 10.92 27.86
CA LEU A 108 16.61 11.62 29.07
C LEU A 108 17.64 10.80 29.90
N PRO A 109 17.40 9.50 30.19
CA PRO A 109 18.33 8.69 30.98
C PRO A 109 19.65 8.36 30.27
N VAL A 110 19.69 8.58 28.96
CA VAL A 110 20.83 8.30 28.07
C VAL A 110 21.76 9.51 28.01
N ILE A 111 21.21 10.72 28.14
CA ILE A 111 21.93 11.99 28.08
C ILE A 111 22.51 12.39 29.45
N ILE A 112 21.89 11.95 30.56
CA ILE A 112 22.31 12.29 31.93
C ILE A 112 22.98 11.07 32.58
N PRO A 113 24.27 11.14 32.97
CA PRO A 113 24.99 10.01 33.56
C PRO A 113 24.31 9.52 34.86
N ARG A 114 24.21 8.19 35.03
CA ARG A 114 23.78 7.62 36.33
C ARG A 114 24.84 7.92 37.39
N GLY A 115 24.51 8.79 38.35
CA GLY A 115 25.35 9.11 39.51
C GLY A 115 25.72 10.59 39.68
N ALA A 116 25.31 11.48 38.76
CA ALA A 116 25.44 12.92 38.97
C ALA A 116 24.31 13.43 39.90
N ASP A 117 24.67 14.14 40.97
CA ASP A 117 23.72 14.87 41.83
C ASP A 117 23.29 16.16 41.12
N CYS A 118 22.41 16.03 40.12
CA CYS A 118 21.85 17.14 39.36
C CYS A 118 20.33 17.27 39.57
N GLN A 119 19.87 18.52 39.71
CA GLN A 119 18.44 18.86 39.68
C GLN A 119 18.07 19.26 38.26
N LEU A 120 17.15 18.52 37.64
CA LEU A 120 16.66 18.76 36.29
C LEU A 120 15.29 19.43 36.33
N TYR A 121 15.18 20.59 35.69
CA TYR A 121 13.92 21.33 35.55
C TYR A 121 13.46 21.24 34.08
N TYR A 122 12.29 20.63 33.84
CA TYR A 122 11.69 20.44 32.52
C TYR A 122 10.45 21.33 32.37
N PHE A 123 10.40 22.11 31.30
CA PHE A 123 9.23 22.91 30.94
C PHE A 123 8.79 22.59 29.51
N ASN A 124 7.55 22.12 29.36
CA ASN A 124 6.89 21.98 28.07
C ASN A 124 5.54 22.68 28.17
N LYS A 125 5.24 23.54 27.20
CA LYS A 125 4.00 24.34 27.22
C LYS A 125 2.73 23.53 26.92
N TYR A 126 2.84 22.22 26.65
CA TYR A 126 1.71 21.34 26.37
C TYR A 126 1.80 20.02 27.15
N ILE A 127 0.97 19.92 28.21
CA ILE A 127 0.51 18.74 28.96
C ILE A 127 1.20 18.43 30.31
N LEU A 128 0.35 18.42 31.34
CA LEU A 128 0.42 17.61 32.57
C LEU A 128 -0.57 16.44 32.44
N SER A 129 -0.14 15.17 32.60
CA SER A 129 -0.85 14.10 33.35
C SER A 129 -0.33 12.67 33.08
N LYS A 130 -0.18 11.92 34.20
CA LYS A 130 -0.08 10.44 34.42
C LYS A 130 1.30 9.75 34.63
N PRO A 131 1.35 8.70 35.51
CA PRO A 131 2.52 8.29 36.28
C PRO A 131 3.29 7.09 35.71
N ALA A 132 4.59 7.01 36.00
CA ALA A 132 5.45 5.85 35.70
C ALA A 132 5.87 5.12 36.99
N LYS A 133 6.00 3.79 36.89
CA LYS A 133 6.36 2.87 37.99
C LYS A 133 7.75 3.16 38.57
N ASN A 134 7.81 3.05 39.90
CA ASN A 134 8.95 3.16 40.82
C ASN A 134 10.37 2.92 40.25
N TYR A 135 11.18 3.98 40.25
CA TYR A 135 12.64 3.92 40.36
C TYR A 135 13.10 5.00 41.35
N ARG A 136 14.04 4.66 42.25
CA ARG A 136 14.61 5.60 43.24
C ARG A 136 15.57 6.58 42.54
N SER A 137 15.04 7.72 42.12
CA SER A 137 15.75 9.00 42.04
C SER A 137 14.80 10.06 42.63
N ARG A 138 15.31 10.97 43.48
CA ARG A 138 14.47 12.02 44.09
C ARG A 138 14.13 13.04 43.02
N ILE A 139 13.04 12.80 42.30
CA ILE A 139 12.38 13.81 41.49
C ILE A 139 11.31 14.44 42.37
N GLY A 140 11.46 15.72 42.69
CA GLY A 140 10.43 16.47 43.40
C GLY A 140 9.26 16.73 42.48
N TYR A 141 8.19 15.93 42.61
CA TYR A 141 6.87 16.26 42.10
C TYR A 141 5.90 16.31 43.27
N GLY A 142 5.30 17.47 43.52
CA GLY A 142 4.16 17.59 44.39
C GLY A 142 2.88 17.32 43.59
N PHE A 143 2.21 16.20 43.86
CA PHE A 143 0.75 16.16 44.01
C PHE A 143 0.33 14.91 44.78
N VAL A 144 -0.79 15.06 45.46
CA VAL A 144 -1.27 14.31 46.62
C VAL A 144 -1.59 12.85 46.28
N ASN A 145 -0.89 11.93 46.94
CA ASN A 145 -1.24 10.52 47.00
C ASN A 145 -2.35 10.32 48.05
N GLY A 146 -3.25 9.34 47.84
CA GLY A 146 -4.37 9.02 48.74
C GLY A 146 -4.00 8.69 50.20
N MET A 147 -2.72 8.66 50.57
CA MET A 147 -2.28 8.61 51.98
C MET A 147 -2.56 9.91 52.77
N LEU A 148 -2.82 11.05 52.11
CA LEU A 148 -3.16 12.29 52.82
C LEU A 148 -4.60 12.27 53.36
N VAL A 149 -5.51 11.47 52.80
CA VAL A 149 -6.91 11.38 53.29
C VAL A 149 -6.97 10.62 54.61
N ASP A 150 -6.19 9.54 54.73
CA ASP A 150 -6.09 8.78 55.99
C ASP A 150 -5.33 9.60 57.06
N GLN A 151 -4.30 10.36 56.67
CA GLN A 151 -3.56 11.24 57.59
C GLN A 151 -4.32 12.53 57.96
N LEU A 152 -5.19 13.05 57.09
CA LEU A 152 -6.08 14.18 57.40
C LEU A 152 -7.27 13.74 58.27
N SER A 153 -7.73 12.50 58.15
CA SER A 153 -8.74 11.95 59.07
C SER A 153 -8.23 11.88 60.51
N ASP A 154 -6.93 11.64 60.70
CA ASP A 154 -6.28 11.65 62.02
C ASP A 154 -5.99 13.08 62.54
N LEU A 155 -5.82 14.06 61.64
CA LEU A 155 -5.60 15.47 62.00
C LEU A 155 -6.89 16.27 62.25
N ILE A 156 -8.06 15.75 61.84
CA ILE A 156 -9.38 16.33 62.08
C ILE A 156 -10.08 15.56 63.23
N SER A 157 -9.31 15.20 64.27
CA SER A 157 -9.89 14.87 65.57
C SER A 157 -10.32 16.17 66.27
N PRO A 158 -11.49 16.23 66.93
CA PRO A 158 -12.08 17.48 67.44
C PRO A 158 -11.31 18.18 68.60
N GLU A 159 -10.07 17.79 68.90
CA GLU A 159 -9.30 18.28 70.06
C GLU A 159 -8.00 19.05 69.72
N PHE A 160 -7.84 19.62 68.52
CA PHE A 160 -6.70 20.49 68.22
C PHE A 160 -7.08 21.96 67.96
N PRO A 161 -6.49 22.95 68.66
CA PRO A 161 -6.82 24.36 68.46
C PRO A 161 -6.12 24.91 67.20
N PHE A 162 -6.91 25.60 66.37
CA PHE A 162 -6.49 26.25 65.14
C PHE A 162 -5.68 27.52 65.40
N GLU A 163 -4.35 27.43 65.46
CA GLU A 163 -3.50 28.58 65.15
C GLU A 163 -2.28 28.15 64.30
N ARG A 164 -2.24 28.71 63.07
CA ARG A 164 -1.17 28.69 62.05
C ARG A 164 -0.98 27.42 61.19
N LEU A 165 -1.68 27.42 60.05
CA LEU A 165 -1.20 26.81 58.79
C LEU A 165 -1.28 27.88 57.68
N SER A 166 -0.15 28.53 57.39
CA SER A 166 0.03 29.45 56.26
C SER A 166 0.58 28.65 55.07
N LEU A 167 -0.29 28.12 54.21
CA LEU A 167 0.11 27.32 53.04
C LEU A 167 -0.04 28.04 51.69
N PHE A 168 -0.54 29.27 51.64
CA PHE A 168 -0.83 29.97 50.38
C PHE A 168 -0.51 31.47 50.41
N GLU A 169 0.57 31.87 51.07
CA GLU A 169 1.13 33.21 50.88
C GLU A 169 2.20 33.16 49.79
N GLY A 170 1.87 33.65 48.59
CA GLY A 170 2.87 33.86 47.53
C GLY A 170 2.43 33.65 46.09
N TRP A 171 1.13 33.75 45.78
CA TRP A 171 0.65 33.62 44.39
C TRP A 171 0.41 35.01 43.79
N SER A 172 0.75 35.19 42.51
CA SER A 172 0.66 36.47 41.80
C SER A 172 -0.49 36.47 40.78
N LEU A 173 -0.76 37.62 40.16
CA LEU A 173 -2.10 38.03 39.72
C LEU A 173 -2.84 37.22 38.63
N TYR A 174 -2.31 36.10 38.11
CA TYR A 174 -2.98 35.27 37.09
C TYR A 174 -2.54 33.80 37.14
N ASP A 175 -3.25 32.96 37.89
CA ASP A 175 -3.02 31.51 37.93
C ASP A 175 -4.21 30.73 37.33
N ILE A 176 -3.93 29.77 36.45
CA ILE A 176 -4.94 28.93 35.76
C ILE A 176 -5.02 27.58 36.49
N LEU A 177 -6.23 27.19 36.91
CA LEU A 177 -6.47 25.91 37.59
C LEU A 177 -7.40 25.02 36.74
N ILE A 178 -6.92 23.84 36.35
CA ILE A 178 -7.70 22.84 35.60
C ILE A 178 -8.17 21.77 36.58
N LEU A 179 -9.49 21.60 36.70
CA LEU A 179 -10.11 20.63 37.62
C LEU A 179 -11.02 19.68 36.85
N GLY A 180 -10.98 18.39 37.17
CA GLY A 180 -12.04 17.47 36.80
C GLY A 180 -13.29 17.69 37.66
N TYR A 181 -14.42 17.13 37.22
CA TYR A 181 -15.71 17.29 37.90
C TYR A 181 -15.65 16.88 39.38
N TRP A 182 -14.99 15.76 39.69
CA TRP A 182 -14.93 15.23 41.06
C TRP A 182 -14.04 16.06 41.98
N GLU A 183 -12.92 16.58 41.47
CA GLU A 183 -12.01 17.44 42.22
C GLU A 183 -12.67 18.79 42.55
N LEU A 184 -13.40 19.37 41.61
CA LEU A 184 -14.16 20.61 41.82
C LEU A 184 -15.24 20.42 42.91
N MET A 185 -16.00 19.33 42.83
CA MET A 185 -17.05 19.03 43.80
C MET A 185 -16.49 18.78 45.20
N SER A 186 -15.29 18.21 45.31
CA SER A 186 -14.65 17.96 46.60
C SER A 186 -14.17 19.25 47.26
N ILE A 187 -13.60 20.19 46.50
CA ILE A 187 -13.13 21.50 47.00
C ILE A 187 -14.30 22.39 47.45
N LEU A 188 -15.39 22.37 46.68
CA LEU A 188 -16.59 23.14 46.99
C LEU A 188 -17.31 22.62 48.24
N ARG A 189 -17.34 21.29 48.46
CA ARG A 189 -17.92 20.69 49.67
C ARG A 189 -17.15 21.00 50.95
N THR A 190 -15.85 21.32 50.85
CA THR A 190 -15.01 21.69 51.99
C THR A 190 -14.94 23.20 52.25
N GLY A 191 -15.75 24.01 51.57
CA GLY A 191 -15.81 25.47 51.76
C GLY A 191 -14.59 26.23 51.24
N GLY A 192 -13.81 25.62 50.33
CA GLY A 192 -12.50 26.13 49.95
C GLY A 192 -12.51 27.04 48.74
N PHE A 193 -12.97 28.28 48.85
CA PHE A 193 -12.51 29.42 48.04
C PHE A 193 -12.74 30.73 48.82
N ASN A 194 -11.68 31.50 49.08
CA ASN A 194 -11.77 32.81 49.76
C ASN A 194 -11.90 33.95 48.71
N GLU A 195 -12.53 35.06 49.09
CA GLU A 195 -12.93 36.20 48.25
C GLU A 195 -11.76 36.91 47.52
N SER A 196 -10.51 36.60 47.87
CA SER A 196 -9.31 37.27 47.35
C SER A 196 -8.79 36.71 46.02
N ASN A 197 -9.30 35.56 45.57
CA ASN A 197 -8.74 34.84 44.41
C ASN A 197 -9.57 35.06 43.14
N ARG A 198 -9.00 35.71 42.13
CA ARG A 198 -9.56 35.75 40.77
C ARG A 198 -9.20 34.47 40.04
N LEU A 199 -10.09 33.49 40.09
CA LEU A 199 -9.88 32.12 39.60
C LEU A 199 -10.46 31.94 38.18
N ILE A 200 -9.70 31.29 37.28
CA ILE A 200 -10.22 30.79 36.00
C ILE A 200 -10.38 29.28 36.10
N ILE A 201 -11.62 28.79 35.98
CA ILE A 201 -11.97 27.36 36.07
C ILE A 201 -12.22 26.81 34.65
N VAL A 202 -11.53 25.73 34.30
CA VAL A 202 -11.77 24.98 33.05
C VAL A 202 -12.37 23.61 33.41
N ILE A 203 -13.58 23.34 32.93
CA ILE A 203 -14.28 22.06 33.17
C ILE A 203 -14.19 21.20 31.91
N VAL A 204 -13.64 20.00 32.04
CA VAL A 204 -13.64 18.98 30.97
C VAL A 204 -14.67 17.92 31.32
N SER A 205 -15.77 17.89 30.57
CA SER A 205 -16.79 16.84 30.64
C SER A 205 -16.50 15.82 29.54
N ASP A 206 -16.14 14.59 29.93
CA ASP A 206 -15.80 13.51 29.00
C ASP A 206 -16.91 12.44 28.96
N VAL A 207 -18.19 12.84 28.92
CA VAL A 207 -19.33 11.93 28.71
C VAL A 207 -20.51 12.66 28.04
N ASP A 208 -21.07 12.06 26.97
CA ASP A 208 -22.33 12.48 26.34
C ASP A 208 -23.53 12.22 27.28
N TYR A 209 -24.00 13.25 27.98
CA TYR A 209 -25.29 13.27 28.67
C TYR A 209 -26.21 14.30 28.02
N TYR A 210 -27.09 13.85 27.11
CA TYR A 210 -28.08 14.72 26.47
C TYR A 210 -29.29 15.04 27.38
N ASP A 211 -29.58 14.19 28.39
CA ASP A 211 -30.83 14.30 29.16
C ASP A 211 -30.77 15.22 30.40
N TYR A 212 -29.61 15.75 30.77
CA TYR A 212 -29.44 16.60 31.97
C TYR A 212 -28.89 18.01 31.68
N GLN A 213 -28.86 18.43 30.41
CA GLN A 213 -28.32 19.75 30.03
C GLN A 213 -29.03 20.91 30.77
N GLY A 214 -30.35 20.82 30.96
CA GLY A 214 -31.14 21.84 31.67
C GLY A 214 -30.73 22.00 33.13
N ASP A 215 -30.61 20.88 33.87
CA ASP A 215 -30.33 20.89 35.31
C ASP A 215 -28.89 21.29 35.64
N ILE A 216 -27.93 20.88 34.80
CA ILE A 216 -26.52 21.26 34.94
C ILE A 216 -26.34 22.75 34.69
N LEU A 217 -26.97 23.30 33.65
CA LEU A 217 -26.91 24.74 33.35
C LEU A 217 -27.59 25.57 34.46
N ASN A 218 -28.73 25.11 34.98
CA ASN A 218 -29.44 25.81 36.06
C ASN A 218 -28.64 25.78 37.38
N PHE A 219 -28.01 24.64 37.71
CA PHE A 219 -27.17 24.51 38.90
C PHE A 219 -25.90 25.37 38.82
N ILE A 220 -25.24 25.38 37.65
CA ILE A 220 -24.07 26.24 37.40
C ILE A 220 -24.46 27.72 37.49
N TYR A 221 -25.61 28.11 36.92
CA TYR A 221 -26.13 29.48 36.97
C TYR A 221 -26.40 29.96 38.41
N GLU A 222 -27.11 29.17 39.22
CA GLU A 222 -27.43 29.53 40.60
C GLU A 222 -26.18 29.55 41.52
N THR A 223 -25.21 28.66 41.26
CA THR A 223 -23.98 28.60 42.06
C THR A 223 -23.00 29.73 41.73
N LEU A 224 -22.89 30.10 40.45
CA LEU A 224 -21.97 31.15 40.00
C LEU A 224 -22.44 32.58 40.33
N LYS A 225 -23.75 32.79 40.52
CA LYS A 225 -24.31 34.09 40.94
C LYS A 225 -23.76 34.56 42.29
N LEU A 226 -23.21 33.66 43.09
CA LEU A 226 -22.68 33.92 44.42
C LEU A 226 -21.15 34.14 44.46
N LEU A 227 -20.44 34.05 43.33
CA LEU A 227 -18.98 34.16 43.27
C LEU A 227 -18.52 35.32 42.36
N PRO A 228 -17.52 36.13 42.76
CA PRO A 228 -16.95 37.15 41.89
C PRO A 228 -15.95 36.52 40.90
N VAL A 229 -16.46 35.88 39.84
CA VAL A 229 -15.64 35.19 38.83
C VAL A 229 -15.54 36.02 37.56
N ASN A 230 -14.32 36.27 37.06
CA ASN A 230 -14.09 37.09 35.86
C ASN A 230 -13.91 36.29 34.55
N SER A 231 -13.84 34.95 34.55
CA SER A 231 -13.86 34.16 33.30
C SER A 231 -14.14 32.67 33.54
N ILE A 232 -14.93 32.04 32.65
CA ILE A 232 -15.17 30.58 32.59
C ILE A 232 -15.04 30.15 31.12
N ILE A 233 -14.37 29.02 30.85
CA ILE A 233 -14.36 28.41 29.51
C ILE A 233 -14.81 26.96 29.63
N LEU A 234 -15.87 26.62 28.89
CA LEU A 234 -16.44 25.27 28.75
C LEU A 234 -16.10 24.74 27.34
N ASN A 235 -15.79 23.45 27.24
CA ASN A 235 -15.54 22.78 25.95
C ASN A 235 -16.77 21.97 25.54
N SER A 236 -17.40 22.25 24.38
CA SER A 236 -18.33 21.33 23.70
C SER A 236 -18.75 21.81 22.30
N SER A 237 -19.49 20.93 21.59
CA SER A 237 -19.93 20.89 20.18
C SER A 237 -20.33 22.19 19.47
N THR A 238 -20.42 22.13 18.14
CA THR A 238 -20.60 23.25 17.19
C THR A 238 -21.75 24.21 17.50
N SER A 239 -22.83 23.75 18.13
CA SER A 239 -23.97 24.59 18.56
C SER A 239 -23.61 25.52 19.72
N GLN A 240 -22.64 25.14 20.56
CA GLN A 240 -22.19 25.91 21.72
C GLN A 240 -21.07 26.91 21.36
N LEU A 241 -20.39 26.74 20.23
CA LEU A 241 -19.45 27.75 19.70
C LEU A 241 -20.16 29.05 19.32
N ARG A 242 -21.41 28.98 18.83
CA ARG A 242 -22.22 30.17 18.53
C ARG A 242 -22.65 30.90 19.81
N TYR A 243 -22.99 30.15 20.86
CA TYR A 243 -23.26 30.68 22.21
C TYR A 243 -22.03 31.39 22.78
N LEU A 244 -20.86 30.75 22.68
CA LEU A 244 -19.59 31.32 23.14
C LEU A 244 -19.21 32.57 22.33
N GLN A 245 -19.42 32.57 21.01
CA GLN A 245 -19.19 33.77 20.18
C GLN A 245 -20.05 34.96 20.63
N GLN A 246 -21.34 34.75 20.89
CA GLN A 246 -22.23 35.81 21.37
C GLN A 246 -21.85 36.28 22.77
N LEU A 247 -21.48 35.35 23.66
CA LEU A 247 -21.01 35.67 25.00
C LEU A 247 -19.75 36.53 24.96
N PHE A 248 -18.74 36.12 24.19
CA PHE A 248 -17.50 36.87 24.05
C PHE A 248 -17.70 38.21 23.35
N TYR A 249 -18.61 38.28 22.37
CA TYR A 249 -18.92 39.54 21.68
C TYR A 249 -19.51 40.60 22.63
N GLY A 250 -20.45 40.22 23.51
CA GLY A 250 -21.01 41.18 24.47
C GLY A 250 -20.03 41.57 25.58
N LEU A 251 -19.27 40.60 26.10
CA LEU A 251 -18.23 40.86 27.11
C LEU A 251 -17.13 41.78 26.56
N ALA A 252 -16.71 41.58 25.31
CA ALA A 252 -15.73 42.44 24.64
C ALA A 252 -16.25 43.87 24.42
N ASN A 253 -17.56 44.06 24.40
CA ASN A 253 -18.22 45.37 24.27
C ASN A 253 -18.62 45.99 25.62
N GLY A 254 -18.11 45.45 26.74
CA GLY A 254 -18.29 46.03 28.07
C GLY A 254 -19.63 45.70 28.74
N VAL A 255 -20.42 44.79 28.17
CA VAL A 255 -21.65 44.29 28.80
C VAL A 255 -21.27 43.40 29.99
N SER A 256 -21.93 43.57 31.13
CA SER A 256 -21.64 42.72 32.29
C SER A 256 -21.99 41.26 31.98
N LEU A 257 -21.25 40.31 32.57
CA LEU A 257 -21.51 38.88 32.36
C LEU A 257 -22.97 38.51 32.69
N HIS A 258 -23.55 39.16 33.70
CA HIS A 258 -24.95 38.95 34.09
C HIS A 258 -25.94 39.41 33.00
N GLU A 259 -25.75 40.62 32.45
CA GLU A 259 -26.59 41.14 31.36
C GLU A 259 -26.42 40.33 30.07
N GLN A 260 -25.20 39.91 29.75
CA GLN A 260 -24.94 39.15 28.52
C GLN A 260 -25.53 37.74 28.59
N LEU A 261 -25.45 37.08 29.74
CA LEU A 261 -26.11 35.79 29.96
C LEU A 261 -27.64 35.92 29.95
N GLY A 262 -28.19 37.05 30.41
CA GLY A 262 -29.62 37.36 30.29
C GLY A 262 -30.07 37.51 28.84
N SER A 263 -29.34 38.28 28.03
CA SER A 263 -29.61 38.50 26.61
C SER A 263 -29.58 37.19 25.79
N ILE A 264 -28.54 36.36 25.98
CA ILE A 264 -28.42 35.08 25.27
C ILE A 264 -29.52 34.09 25.69
N ARG A 265 -30.01 34.17 26.93
CA ARG A 265 -31.13 33.36 27.41
C ARG A 265 -32.46 33.76 26.75
N GLU A 266 -32.69 35.05 26.53
CA GLU A 266 -33.89 35.54 25.83
C GLU A 266 -33.86 35.23 24.33
N GLU A 267 -32.70 35.31 23.67
CA GLU A 267 -32.54 34.96 22.24
C GLU A 267 -32.69 33.46 21.93
N ASN A 268 -32.40 32.57 22.89
CA ASN A 268 -32.46 31.12 22.69
C ASN A 268 -33.76 30.45 23.18
N LEU A 269 -34.75 31.24 23.64
CA LEU A 269 -36.11 30.75 23.85
C LEU A 269 -36.81 30.60 22.49
N TYR A 270 -36.66 29.44 21.85
CA TYR A 270 -37.61 29.06 20.81
C TYR A 270 -39.01 28.89 21.43
N PRO A 271 -40.08 29.45 20.83
CA PRO A 271 -41.43 29.23 21.29
C PRO A 271 -41.80 27.76 21.06
N THR A 272 -42.23 27.08 22.11
CA THR A 272 -42.91 25.79 22.03
C THR A 272 -44.24 25.98 21.29
N HIS A 273 -44.22 25.77 19.97
CA HIS A 273 -45.42 25.38 19.22
C HIS A 273 -45.19 24.00 18.59
N PRO A 274 -46.18 23.09 18.67
CA PRO A 274 -46.05 21.75 18.14
C PRO A 274 -46.23 21.79 16.62
N ILE A 275 -45.18 21.46 15.87
CA ILE A 275 -45.32 21.15 14.45
C ILE A 275 -45.50 19.63 14.35
N LEU A 276 -46.70 19.25 13.92
CA LEU A 276 -47.06 17.89 13.47
C LEU A 276 -46.08 17.42 12.39
N MET A 277 -45.49 16.24 12.57
CA MET A 277 -44.93 15.47 11.47
C MET A 277 -46.06 14.73 10.74
N SER A 278 -46.24 15.00 9.44
CA SER A 278 -47.02 14.15 8.56
C SER A 278 -46.17 12.95 8.13
N SER A 279 -46.66 11.74 8.39
CA SER A 279 -46.16 10.49 7.79
C SER A 279 -46.70 10.34 6.37
N PRO A 280 -45.89 9.90 5.40
CA PRO A 280 -46.37 9.33 4.15
C PRO A 280 -46.56 7.83 4.40
N ASP A 281 -47.78 7.42 4.73
CA ASP A 281 -48.35 6.13 4.32
C ASP A 281 -49.82 6.08 4.77
N GLY A 282 -50.69 6.01 3.78
CA GLY A 282 -52.14 6.01 3.96
C GLY A 282 -52.64 4.70 4.53
N ASN A 283 -53.22 4.76 5.71
CA ASN A 283 -54.48 4.12 6.07
C ASN A 283 -54.76 4.42 7.53
N LEU A 284 -55.86 5.15 7.78
CA LEU A 284 -56.80 4.88 8.87
C LEU A 284 -57.92 5.92 8.82
N ASP A 285 -59.12 5.41 8.60
CA ASP A 285 -60.40 6.07 8.79
C ASP A 285 -60.47 6.77 10.15
N PHE A 286 -61.08 7.96 10.20
CA PHE A 286 -62.17 8.21 11.16
C PHE A 286 -62.99 9.44 10.79
N HIS A 287 -64.29 9.25 10.94
CA HIS A 287 -65.40 10.16 10.74
C HIS A 287 -65.33 11.47 11.55
N PHE A 288 -65.93 12.51 10.96
CA PHE A 288 -66.73 13.61 11.56
C PHE A 288 -66.23 15.01 11.20
N LEU A 289 -66.84 15.62 10.16
CA LEU A 289 -67.27 17.03 10.18
C LEU A 289 -68.53 17.20 9.29
N PRO A 290 -69.44 18.13 9.62
CA PRO A 290 -70.76 18.24 9.01
C PRO A 290 -70.75 19.06 7.70
N LYS A 291 -71.70 18.69 6.85
CA LYS A 291 -72.10 19.31 5.58
C LYS A 291 -72.22 20.84 5.62
N LYS A 292 -71.81 21.49 4.51
CA LYS A 292 -72.65 22.48 3.78
C LYS A 292 -72.12 22.79 2.37
N ASP A 293 -72.90 22.32 1.39
CA ASP A 293 -73.34 22.93 0.13
C ASP A 293 -72.43 23.91 -0.66
N ASN A 294 -72.06 23.52 -1.89
CA ASN A 294 -72.53 24.09 -3.18
C ASN A 294 -71.60 23.63 -4.34
N ILE A 295 -72.08 22.76 -5.24
CA ILE A 295 -72.44 23.07 -6.65
C ILE A 295 -71.34 23.78 -7.46
N PHE A 296 -70.64 23.07 -8.34
CA PHE A 296 -70.86 23.12 -9.80
C PHE A 296 -70.12 21.97 -10.51
N VAL A 297 -70.83 21.39 -11.47
CA VAL A 297 -70.43 20.34 -12.41
C VAL A 297 -69.86 21.00 -13.67
N THR A 298 -68.80 20.44 -14.23
CA THR A 298 -68.73 20.17 -15.69
C THR A 298 -67.76 19.03 -15.98
N GLU A 299 -68.33 17.94 -16.49
CA GLU A 299 -67.68 16.90 -17.28
C GLU A 299 -67.18 17.47 -18.62
N ALA A 300 -66.07 16.94 -19.14
CA ALA A 300 -66.00 16.51 -20.53
C ALA A 300 -64.81 15.57 -20.74
N ALA A 301 -65.14 14.38 -21.24
CA ALA A 301 -64.25 13.28 -21.59
C ALA A 301 -63.88 13.29 -23.08
N ASN A 302 -62.94 12.38 -23.42
CA ASN A 302 -62.77 11.68 -24.70
C ASN A 302 -62.15 12.49 -25.85
N GLU A 303 -61.42 11.94 -26.83
CA GLU A 303 -60.82 10.64 -27.14
C GLU A 303 -60.07 10.89 -28.48
N ARG A 304 -58.98 10.13 -28.72
CA ARG A 304 -58.55 9.59 -30.03
C ARG A 304 -58.16 10.51 -31.21
N MET A 305 -56.97 10.23 -31.75
CA MET A 305 -56.65 9.66 -33.08
C MET A 305 -55.48 10.31 -33.86
N SER A 306 -54.52 9.43 -34.19
CA SER A 306 -53.83 9.23 -35.48
C SER A 306 -53.05 10.35 -36.19
N SER A 307 -51.76 10.05 -36.36
CA SER A 307 -50.94 10.13 -37.60
C SER A 307 -50.97 11.40 -38.46
N THR A 308 -49.79 12.00 -38.64
CA THR A 308 -49.18 12.24 -39.97
C THR A 308 -47.72 12.66 -39.87
N LYS A 309 -46.93 12.24 -40.87
CA LYS A 309 -45.57 12.71 -41.21
C LYS A 309 -45.54 14.23 -41.42
N GLY A 310 -44.40 14.85 -41.09
CA GLY A 310 -43.95 16.07 -41.77
C GLY A 310 -43.27 17.11 -40.87
N GLU A 311 -41.98 17.31 -41.14
CA GLU A 311 -41.31 18.62 -41.13
C GLU A 311 -41.09 19.38 -39.81
N LYS A 312 -39.88 19.17 -39.28
CA LYS A 312 -38.87 20.19 -38.95
C LYS A 312 -39.37 21.65 -38.86
N TRP A 313 -39.67 22.09 -37.65
CA TRP A 313 -39.54 23.48 -37.21
C TRP A 313 -38.83 23.49 -35.86
N ILE A 314 -37.58 23.98 -35.86
CA ILE A 314 -36.86 24.36 -34.63
C ILE A 314 -37.20 25.83 -34.43
N LEU A 315 -38.04 26.10 -33.43
CA LEU A 315 -38.19 27.44 -32.88
C LEU A 315 -36.90 27.76 -32.12
N ILE A 316 -36.16 28.73 -32.65
CA ILE A 316 -35.14 29.47 -31.91
C ILE A 316 -35.92 30.46 -31.07
N ASP A 317 -36.04 30.15 -29.77
CA ASP A 317 -36.48 31.12 -28.78
C ASP A 317 -35.22 31.86 -28.29
N ASP A 318 -35.00 33.03 -28.88
CA ASP A 318 -34.13 34.07 -28.35
C ASP A 318 -34.85 34.71 -27.16
N ASP A 319 -34.71 34.11 -25.98
CA ASP A 319 -34.88 34.85 -24.72
C ASP A 319 -33.70 34.54 -23.79
N ASP A 320 -32.67 35.32 -24.06
CA ASP A 320 -31.40 35.36 -23.39
C ASP A 320 -31.52 36.12 -22.05
N ASN A 321 -30.73 35.67 -21.07
CA ASN A 321 -30.34 36.40 -19.87
C ASN A 321 -31.36 36.55 -18.73
N LYS A 322 -31.52 35.49 -17.92
CA LYS A 322 -31.41 35.52 -16.43
C LYS A 322 -31.58 34.12 -15.79
N SER A 323 -30.66 33.20 -16.07
CA SER A 323 -30.54 31.93 -15.30
C SER A 323 -29.16 31.27 -15.49
N LYS A 324 -28.08 32.01 -15.24
CA LYS A 324 -26.74 31.45 -15.11
C LYS A 324 -26.22 31.80 -13.72
N ASN A 325 -26.35 30.86 -12.77
CA ASN A 325 -25.47 30.71 -11.59
C ASN A 325 -25.85 29.58 -10.62
N ASN A 326 -26.69 28.61 -10.99
CA ASN A 326 -26.97 27.43 -10.15
C ASN A 326 -26.44 26.09 -10.69
N ASP A 327 -25.61 26.08 -11.75
CA ASP A 327 -24.83 24.89 -12.17
C ASP A 327 -23.59 24.65 -11.28
N ALA A 328 -23.68 25.03 -10.01
CA ALA A 328 -22.62 24.82 -9.04
C ALA A 328 -22.71 23.41 -8.44
N ASN A 329 -21.73 22.58 -8.78
CA ASN A 329 -21.36 21.34 -8.08
C ASN A 329 -22.31 20.14 -8.20
N ILE A 330 -22.71 19.73 -9.41
CA ILE A 330 -22.70 18.28 -9.65
C ILE A 330 -21.22 17.90 -9.76
N GLN A 331 -20.54 17.78 -8.62
CA GLN A 331 -19.30 17.03 -8.57
C GLN A 331 -19.68 15.65 -9.11
N GLU A 332 -19.21 15.32 -10.30
CA GLU A 332 -19.24 13.97 -10.84
C GLU A 332 -18.58 13.08 -9.79
N LYS A 333 -19.41 12.52 -8.88
CA LYS A 333 -18.96 11.54 -7.91
C LYS A 333 -18.73 10.28 -8.72
N GLY A 334 -17.54 10.17 -9.29
CA GLY A 334 -17.15 9.01 -10.06
C GLY A 334 -17.31 7.74 -9.25
N ARG A 335 -17.52 6.63 -9.95
CA ARG A 335 -17.80 5.33 -9.34
C ARG A 335 -16.55 4.82 -8.62
N LYS A 336 -16.72 4.03 -7.58
CA LYS A 336 -15.62 3.39 -6.85
C LYS A 336 -16.03 2.01 -6.40
N VAL A 337 -15.04 1.15 -6.16
CA VAL A 337 -15.28 -0.08 -5.40
C VAL A 337 -15.52 0.33 -3.95
N ASP A 338 -16.65 -0.11 -3.41
CA ASP A 338 -17.04 0.12 -2.03
C ASP A 338 -17.13 -1.23 -1.31
N VAL A 339 -16.55 -1.29 -0.12
CA VAL A 339 -16.49 -2.49 0.71
C VAL A 339 -16.99 -2.15 2.10
N ALA A 340 -18.01 -2.87 2.55
CA ALA A 340 -18.59 -2.74 3.88
C ALA A 340 -18.74 -4.11 4.54
N VAL A 341 -18.77 -4.15 5.88
CA VAL A 341 -18.97 -5.38 6.65
C VAL A 341 -20.11 -5.19 7.64
N GLU A 342 -20.98 -6.18 7.71
CA GLU A 342 -22.16 -6.25 8.57
C GLU A 342 -22.03 -7.42 9.55
N GLU A 343 -22.53 -7.27 10.77
CA GLU A 343 -22.65 -8.40 11.72
C GLU A 343 -23.69 -9.40 11.22
N GLY A 344 -23.27 -10.65 10.97
CA GLY A 344 -24.15 -11.64 10.37
C GLY A 344 -25.27 -12.12 11.31
N GLU A 345 -25.05 -12.07 12.64
CA GLU A 345 -26.08 -12.38 13.65
C GLU A 345 -27.11 -11.25 13.84
N ARG A 346 -26.79 -10.02 13.38
CA ARG A 346 -27.61 -8.82 13.56
C ARG A 346 -27.66 -8.03 12.25
N PRO A 347 -28.47 -8.47 11.28
CA PRO A 347 -28.67 -7.72 10.04
C PRO A 347 -29.03 -6.25 10.31
N GLY A 348 -28.47 -5.33 9.55
CA GLY A 348 -28.52 -3.89 9.70
C GLY A 348 -27.40 -3.29 10.56
N LYS A 349 -26.65 -4.10 11.31
CA LYS A 349 -25.57 -3.61 12.17
C LYS A 349 -24.22 -3.62 11.44
N TRP A 350 -23.91 -2.48 10.82
CA TRP A 350 -22.67 -2.25 10.09
C TRP A 350 -21.48 -2.02 11.01
N LEU A 351 -20.32 -2.56 10.63
CA LEU A 351 -19.06 -2.26 11.27
C LEU A 351 -18.51 -0.91 10.78
N SER A 352 -17.86 -0.19 11.69
CA SER A 352 -17.06 0.98 11.33
C SER A 352 -15.60 0.56 11.16
N LYS A 353 -14.79 1.39 10.50
CA LYS A 353 -13.32 1.21 10.46
C LYS A 353 -12.67 1.12 11.83
N TYR A 354 -13.33 1.56 12.91
CA TYR A 354 -12.85 1.53 14.28
C TYR A 354 -13.33 0.31 15.07
N SER A 355 -14.22 -0.49 14.50
CA SER A 355 -14.76 -1.70 15.13
C SER A 355 -13.71 -2.81 15.12
N ARG A 356 -13.48 -3.46 16.25
CA ARG A 356 -12.74 -4.74 16.31
C ARG A 356 -13.72 -5.88 16.08
N ILE A 357 -13.33 -6.83 15.23
CA ILE A 357 -14.13 -8.02 14.97
C ILE A 357 -13.94 -9.03 16.12
N LYS A 358 -15.01 -9.75 16.46
CA LYS A 358 -15.00 -10.83 17.45
C LYS A 358 -14.44 -12.09 16.80
N ARG A 359 -13.61 -12.85 17.51
CA ARG A 359 -13.10 -14.17 17.09
C ARG A 359 -14.22 -15.20 16.96
N GLY A 360 -14.13 -16.07 15.96
CA GLY A 360 -15.13 -17.12 15.68
C GLY A 360 -16.53 -16.60 15.32
N ALA A 361 -16.70 -15.30 15.07
CA ALA A 361 -18.01 -14.69 14.85
C ALA A 361 -18.35 -14.63 13.36
N PHE A 362 -19.66 -14.63 13.08
CA PHE A 362 -20.22 -14.58 11.74
C PHE A 362 -20.41 -13.13 11.25
N TYR A 363 -19.94 -12.85 10.05
CA TYR A 363 -19.99 -11.55 9.38
C TYR A 363 -20.44 -11.70 7.93
N ARG A 364 -20.91 -10.59 7.38
CA ARG A 364 -21.28 -10.48 5.98
C ARG A 364 -20.53 -9.34 5.32
N LEU A 365 -19.72 -9.68 4.32
CA LEU A 365 -18.97 -8.74 3.50
C LEU A 365 -19.83 -8.32 2.31
N HIS A 366 -19.94 -7.01 2.10
CA HIS A 366 -20.66 -6.40 0.99
C HIS A 366 -19.66 -5.69 0.09
N VAL A 367 -19.70 -6.01 -1.21
CA VAL A 367 -18.84 -5.38 -2.23
C VAL A 367 -19.73 -4.86 -3.35
N LYS A 368 -19.59 -3.59 -3.71
CA LYS A 368 -20.30 -2.98 -4.85
C LYS A 368 -19.40 -2.03 -5.61
N ILE A 369 -19.80 -1.68 -6.83
CA ILE A 369 -19.13 -0.69 -7.68
C ILE A 369 -20.12 0.44 -7.92
N GLY A 370 -19.89 1.62 -7.34
CA GLY A 370 -20.86 2.72 -7.34
C GLY A 370 -20.44 3.88 -6.44
N GLN A 371 -21.41 4.57 -5.83
CA GLN A 371 -21.11 5.58 -4.83
C GLN A 371 -20.67 4.92 -3.51
N ILE A 372 -19.65 5.49 -2.89
CA ILE A 372 -19.18 5.07 -1.56
C ILE A 372 -20.30 5.27 -0.53
N GLY A 373 -20.67 4.19 0.18
CA GLY A 373 -21.64 4.24 1.25
C GLY A 373 -21.08 4.83 2.56
N SER A 374 -21.97 5.21 3.48
CA SER A 374 -21.60 5.72 4.82
C SER A 374 -20.85 4.70 5.70
N HIS A 375 -20.92 3.42 5.35
CA HIS A 375 -20.29 2.31 6.07
C HIS A 375 -19.06 1.74 5.35
N SER A 376 -18.52 2.48 4.39
CA SER A 376 -17.32 2.07 3.67
C SER A 376 -16.13 1.88 4.61
N LEU A 377 -15.41 0.80 4.38
CA LEU A 377 -14.16 0.45 5.06
C LEU A 377 -12.92 0.74 4.22
N MET A 378 -13.12 1.35 3.04
CA MET A 378 -12.07 1.77 2.14
C MET A 378 -11.15 2.80 2.80
N THR A 379 -9.85 2.63 2.59
CA THR A 379 -8.79 3.49 3.13
C THR A 379 -7.76 3.78 2.05
N GLY A 380 -7.30 5.02 2.00
CA GLY A 380 -6.34 5.49 1.00
C GLY A 380 -6.99 6.33 -0.08
N LYS A 381 -6.27 6.55 -1.18
CA LYS A 381 -6.80 7.21 -2.37
C LYS A 381 -7.25 6.11 -3.33
N GLU A 382 -8.53 5.78 -3.33
CA GLU A 382 -9.07 4.85 -4.33
C GLU A 382 -9.23 5.58 -5.66
N PRO A 383 -8.81 4.94 -6.76
CA PRO A 383 -9.06 5.48 -8.07
C PRO A 383 -10.56 5.61 -8.34
N SER A 384 -10.91 6.67 -9.05
CA SER A 384 -12.27 6.80 -9.56
C SER A 384 -12.42 5.96 -10.81
N ILE A 385 -13.42 5.11 -10.82
CA ILE A 385 -13.95 4.44 -12.00
C ILE A 385 -14.72 5.49 -12.81
N ASP A 386 -14.57 5.44 -14.13
CA ASP A 386 -15.25 6.35 -15.07
C ASP A 386 -16.76 6.29 -14.82
N PRO A 387 -17.49 7.42 -14.73
CA PRO A 387 -18.96 7.39 -14.65
C PRO A 387 -19.64 6.76 -15.86
N LEU A 388 -19.00 6.71 -17.03
CA LEU A 388 -19.50 6.11 -18.26
C LEU A 388 -18.53 5.01 -18.73
N LEU A 389 -18.96 3.74 -18.64
CA LEU A 389 -18.12 2.64 -19.12
C LEU A 389 -18.10 2.62 -20.66
N PRO A 390 -17.04 2.07 -21.27
CA PRO A 390 -16.99 1.88 -22.70
C PRO A 390 -18.18 1.01 -23.16
N ASP A 391 -18.87 1.49 -24.19
CA ASP A 391 -19.97 0.79 -24.84
C ASP A 391 -19.46 -0.48 -25.52
N LEU A 392 -20.03 -1.62 -25.15
CA LEU A 392 -20.01 -2.79 -26.02
C LEU A 392 -21.19 -2.64 -26.98
N LYS A 393 -20.95 -2.82 -28.29
CA LYS A 393 -22.00 -2.73 -29.31
C LYS A 393 -23.20 -3.57 -28.87
N TYR A 394 -24.30 -2.89 -28.53
CA TYR A 394 -25.59 -3.47 -28.13
C TYR A 394 -25.71 -4.02 -26.70
N GLU A 395 -24.71 -3.88 -25.82
CA GLU A 395 -24.82 -4.30 -24.42
C GLU A 395 -25.11 -3.11 -23.50
N LYS A 396 -25.75 -3.36 -22.35
CA LYS A 396 -26.15 -2.33 -21.37
C LYS A 396 -25.16 -2.17 -20.22
N GLY A 397 -24.03 -2.89 -20.26
CA GLY A 397 -23.07 -2.97 -19.16
C GLY A 397 -22.16 -4.18 -19.30
N HIS A 398 -21.43 -4.50 -18.23
CA HIS A 398 -20.42 -5.55 -18.18
C HIS A 398 -20.72 -6.53 -17.04
N GLU A 399 -20.45 -7.82 -17.25
CA GLU A 399 -20.44 -8.82 -16.17
C GLU A 399 -19.09 -8.78 -15.44
N ILE A 400 -19.14 -8.57 -14.13
CA ILE A 400 -17.97 -8.45 -13.27
C ILE A 400 -18.02 -9.55 -12.22
N ASP A 401 -16.95 -10.34 -12.12
CA ASP A 401 -16.81 -11.33 -11.06
C ASP A 401 -16.15 -10.67 -9.85
N ILE A 402 -16.83 -10.73 -8.71
CA ILE A 402 -16.27 -10.41 -7.41
C ILE A 402 -15.83 -11.71 -6.76
N VAL A 403 -14.55 -11.80 -6.42
CA VAL A 403 -13.95 -13.01 -5.86
C VAL A 403 -13.34 -12.69 -4.50
N VAL A 404 -13.67 -13.51 -3.50
CA VAL A 404 -13.10 -13.42 -2.15
C VAL A 404 -12.18 -14.60 -1.92
N PHE A 405 -10.88 -14.31 -1.75
CA PHE A 405 -9.89 -15.26 -1.26
C PHE A 405 -9.76 -15.09 0.24
N PRO A 406 -10.23 -16.06 1.04
CA PRO A 406 -10.55 -15.81 2.43
C PRO A 406 -9.31 -15.72 3.33
N LYS A 407 -8.15 -16.26 2.92
CA LYS A 407 -6.90 -16.31 3.71
C LYS A 407 -7.14 -16.81 5.14
N ASP A 408 -7.23 -15.89 6.12
CA ASP A 408 -7.40 -16.21 7.54
C ASP A 408 -8.88 -16.48 7.92
N PHE A 409 -9.82 -16.04 7.09
CA PHE A 409 -11.25 -16.23 7.31
C PHE A 409 -11.71 -17.61 6.81
N ALA A 410 -12.84 -18.08 7.32
CA ALA A 410 -13.58 -19.20 6.73
C ALA A 410 -14.79 -18.67 5.96
N LEU A 411 -14.91 -19.04 4.69
CA LEU A 411 -16.04 -18.65 3.86
C LEU A 411 -17.21 -19.66 4.00
N LYS A 412 -18.43 -19.15 4.18
CA LYS A 412 -19.67 -19.94 4.25
C LYS A 412 -20.50 -19.86 2.97
N SER A 413 -20.30 -18.81 2.16
CA SER A 413 -20.86 -18.66 0.81
C SER A 413 -19.91 -19.18 -0.27
N ALA A 414 -20.32 -19.12 -1.54
CA ALA A 414 -19.38 -19.25 -2.66
C ALA A 414 -18.33 -18.13 -2.64
N SER A 415 -17.10 -18.43 -3.06
CA SER A 415 -15.99 -17.48 -3.18
C SER A 415 -16.11 -16.52 -4.36
N LEU A 416 -17.03 -16.80 -5.29
CA LEU A 416 -17.25 -16.01 -6.49
C LEU A 416 -18.72 -15.61 -6.59
N GLN A 417 -18.98 -14.34 -6.92
CA GLN A 417 -20.28 -13.84 -7.34
C GLN A 417 -20.13 -12.92 -8.54
N THR A 418 -20.90 -13.19 -9.60
CA THR A 418 -20.97 -12.32 -10.77
C THR A 418 -22.04 -11.25 -10.56
N ILE A 419 -21.68 -9.98 -10.74
CA ILE A 419 -22.57 -8.83 -10.69
C ILE A 419 -22.62 -8.16 -12.06
N PHE A 420 -23.75 -7.54 -12.38
CA PHE A 420 -23.88 -6.70 -13.56
C PHE A 420 -23.51 -5.26 -13.20
N LEU A 421 -22.53 -4.70 -13.91
CA LEU A 421 -22.13 -3.31 -13.82
C LEU A 421 -22.68 -2.56 -15.05
N PRO A 422 -23.76 -1.76 -14.89
CA PRO A 422 -24.34 -1.00 -16.01
C PRO A 422 -23.35 0.04 -16.55
N LEU A 423 -23.56 0.48 -17.80
CA LEU A 423 -22.75 1.55 -18.41
C LEU A 423 -22.71 2.80 -17.54
N GLU A 424 -23.87 3.15 -16.96
CA GLU A 424 -24.08 4.23 -16.01
C GLU A 424 -24.73 3.70 -14.72
N GLY A 425 -24.37 4.29 -13.58
CA GLY A 425 -24.94 3.93 -12.28
C GLY A 425 -24.18 2.84 -11.52
N GLU A 426 -24.79 2.37 -10.43
CA GLU A 426 -24.18 1.40 -9.51
C GLU A 426 -24.42 -0.05 -9.96
N SER A 427 -23.48 -0.94 -9.65
CA SER A 427 -23.70 -2.37 -9.72
C SER A 427 -24.66 -2.84 -8.62
N LYS A 428 -25.15 -4.08 -8.77
CA LYS A 428 -25.70 -4.82 -7.60
C LYS A 428 -24.59 -5.07 -6.57
N VAL A 429 -24.99 -5.29 -5.33
CA VAL A 429 -24.10 -5.67 -4.22
C VAL A 429 -23.81 -7.18 -4.29
N ALA A 430 -22.54 -7.55 -4.27
CA ALA A 430 -22.09 -8.92 -4.01
C ALA A 430 -21.93 -9.13 -2.50
N THR A 431 -22.38 -10.26 -1.99
CA THR A 431 -22.49 -10.50 -0.54
C THR A 431 -21.87 -11.83 -0.14
N PHE A 432 -20.86 -11.80 0.72
CA PHE A 432 -20.10 -12.98 1.14
C PHE A 432 -20.25 -13.23 2.64
N ASP A 433 -20.57 -14.45 2.99
CA ASP A 433 -20.79 -14.89 4.37
C ASP A 433 -19.48 -15.44 4.95
N LEU A 434 -18.94 -14.79 5.98
CA LEU A 434 -17.59 -15.00 6.53
C LEU A 434 -17.64 -15.40 8.00
N VAL A 435 -16.70 -16.24 8.44
CA VAL A 435 -16.43 -16.51 9.85
C VAL A 435 -14.99 -16.16 10.16
N THR A 436 -14.77 -15.36 11.20
CA THR A 436 -13.43 -15.00 11.68
C THR A 436 -12.75 -16.19 12.35
N PRO A 437 -11.41 -16.29 12.31
CA PRO A 437 -10.72 -17.38 12.99
C PRO A 437 -10.89 -17.29 14.51
N GLU A 438 -10.75 -18.43 15.20
CA GLU A 438 -10.85 -18.52 16.66
C GLU A 438 -9.61 -17.93 17.36
N GLU A 439 -8.47 -17.94 16.68
CA GLU A 439 -7.18 -17.48 17.18
C GLU A 439 -6.59 -16.35 16.33
N GLY A 440 -5.56 -15.68 16.86
CA GLY A 440 -4.85 -14.60 16.18
C GLY A 440 -5.22 -13.19 16.67
N LYS A 441 -4.43 -12.22 16.22
CA LYS A 441 -4.62 -10.78 16.52
C LYS A 441 -5.17 -10.01 15.33
N ILE A 442 -4.85 -10.44 14.12
CA ILE A 442 -5.26 -9.84 12.85
C ILE A 442 -5.74 -10.99 11.98
N ALA A 443 -6.85 -10.78 11.28
CA ALA A 443 -7.29 -11.61 10.19
C ALA A 443 -7.30 -10.77 8.92
N SER A 444 -6.92 -11.38 7.79
CA SER A 444 -6.91 -10.76 6.49
C SER A 444 -7.67 -11.59 5.48
N LEU A 445 -8.24 -10.95 4.47
CA LEU A 445 -8.77 -11.58 3.26
C LEU A 445 -8.47 -10.70 2.05
N ARG A 446 -8.62 -11.26 0.85
CA ARG A 446 -8.42 -10.54 -0.41
C ARG A 446 -9.68 -10.54 -1.25
N ILE A 447 -9.96 -9.40 -1.87
CA ILE A 447 -11.08 -9.19 -2.78
C ILE A 447 -10.47 -8.94 -4.15
N GLY A 448 -10.85 -9.71 -5.16
CA GLY A 448 -10.47 -9.51 -6.55
C GLY A 448 -11.69 -9.13 -7.38
N ILE A 449 -11.54 -8.11 -8.22
CA ILE A 449 -12.54 -7.66 -9.18
C ILE A 449 -12.06 -8.11 -10.56
N PHE A 450 -12.84 -8.94 -11.25
CA PHE A 450 -12.45 -9.54 -12.53
C PHE A 450 -13.45 -9.22 -13.63
N HIS A 451 -12.93 -9.08 -14.85
CA HIS A 451 -13.72 -9.08 -16.09
C HIS A 451 -13.08 -10.08 -17.05
N ARG A 452 -13.81 -11.11 -17.49
CA ARG A 452 -13.30 -12.17 -18.39
C ARG A 452 -11.97 -12.78 -17.91
N ASN A 453 -11.93 -13.15 -16.62
CA ASN A 453 -10.74 -13.64 -15.90
C ASN A 453 -9.54 -12.67 -15.85
N VAL A 454 -9.66 -11.43 -16.33
CA VAL A 454 -8.64 -10.38 -16.14
C VAL A 454 -8.84 -9.75 -14.77
N LEU A 455 -7.81 -9.76 -13.93
CA LEU A 455 -7.83 -9.00 -12.67
C LEU A 455 -7.84 -7.51 -13.01
N LEU A 456 -8.90 -6.81 -12.65
CA LEU A 456 -9.03 -5.36 -12.80
C LEU A 456 -8.42 -4.64 -11.60
N GLN A 457 -8.87 -5.02 -10.41
CA GLN A 457 -8.42 -4.47 -9.14
C GLN A 457 -8.39 -5.56 -8.08
N SER A 458 -7.44 -5.50 -7.15
CA SER A 458 -7.39 -6.35 -5.97
C SER A 458 -7.29 -5.49 -4.72
N PHE A 459 -8.04 -5.85 -3.68
CA PHE A 459 -8.06 -5.20 -2.40
C PHE A 459 -7.67 -6.18 -1.30
N ILE A 460 -6.99 -5.68 -0.28
CA ILE A 460 -6.74 -6.42 0.96
C ILE A 460 -7.59 -5.82 2.07
N LEU A 461 -8.37 -6.67 2.74
CA LEU A 461 -9.06 -6.32 3.97
C LEU A 461 -8.24 -6.88 5.13
N GLU A 462 -7.91 -6.03 6.10
CA GLU A 462 -7.24 -6.40 7.33
C GLU A 462 -8.09 -5.96 8.52
N ALA A 463 -8.34 -6.88 9.45
CA ALA A 463 -9.21 -6.67 10.58
C ALA A 463 -8.56 -7.16 11.89
N ARG A 464 -8.47 -6.26 12.88
CA ARG A 464 -7.98 -6.56 14.23
C ARG A 464 -9.06 -7.28 15.02
N MET A 465 -8.65 -8.39 15.64
CA MET A 465 -9.55 -9.28 16.37
C MET A 465 -9.50 -9.07 17.88
N ALA A 466 -10.64 -9.28 18.54
CA ALA A 466 -10.81 -9.26 19.98
C ALA A 466 -11.76 -10.37 20.45
N GLY A 467 -11.84 -10.59 21.78
CA GLY A 467 -12.80 -11.55 22.36
C GLY A 467 -14.26 -11.10 22.27
N TRP A 468 -14.49 -9.80 22.04
CA TRP A 468 -15.80 -9.19 21.85
C TRP A 468 -15.70 -8.01 20.89
N ILE A 469 -16.83 -7.65 20.28
CA ILE A 469 -16.91 -6.47 19.41
C ILE A 469 -16.70 -5.23 20.29
N SER A 470 -15.64 -4.47 20.00
CA SER A 470 -15.25 -3.28 20.75
C SER A 470 -14.81 -2.18 19.80
N PHE A 471 -14.92 -0.93 20.25
CA PHE A 471 -14.45 0.22 19.50
C PHE A 471 -12.98 0.51 19.83
N SER A 472 -12.21 0.92 18.83
CA SER A 472 -10.80 1.28 18.93
C SER A 472 -10.61 2.73 18.52
N LEU A 473 -9.78 3.48 19.25
CA LEU A 473 -9.42 4.86 18.88
C LEU A 473 -8.66 4.94 17.56
N LEU A 474 -8.02 3.82 17.17
CA LEU A 474 -7.34 3.66 15.89
C LEU A 474 -8.16 2.75 14.97
N PRO A 475 -8.09 2.95 13.65
CA PRO A 475 -8.68 2.03 12.69
C PRO A 475 -8.30 0.59 13.01
N ALA A 476 -9.31 -0.25 13.20
CA ALA A 476 -9.22 -1.66 13.49
C ALA A 476 -9.59 -2.52 12.27
N ILE A 477 -10.30 -1.96 11.30
CA ILE A 477 -10.56 -2.59 10.00
C ILE A 477 -10.13 -1.59 8.92
N SER A 478 -9.38 -2.07 7.94
CA SER A 478 -8.98 -1.29 6.76
C SER A 478 -9.10 -2.14 5.51
N VAL A 479 -9.64 -1.55 4.45
CA VAL A 479 -9.60 -2.10 3.10
C VAL A 479 -8.72 -1.19 2.26
N ARG A 480 -7.68 -1.76 1.64
CA ARG A 480 -6.72 -1.02 0.82
C ARG A 480 -6.63 -1.64 -0.57
N LEU A 481 -6.51 -0.79 -1.59
CA LEU A 481 -6.14 -1.23 -2.94
C LEU A 481 -4.71 -1.80 -2.92
N ASP A 482 -4.51 -2.93 -3.57
CA ASP A 482 -3.23 -3.63 -3.66
C ASP A 482 -2.71 -3.73 -5.10
N ILE A 483 -3.59 -4.04 -6.05
CA ILE A 483 -3.29 -4.03 -7.49
C ILE A 483 -4.40 -3.29 -8.20
N ALA A 484 -4.06 -2.42 -9.14
CA ALA A 484 -4.97 -1.99 -10.19
C ALA A 484 -4.30 -2.20 -11.54
N ASN A 485 -4.96 -2.98 -12.37
CA ASN A 485 -4.63 -3.21 -13.78
C ASN A 485 -5.54 -2.39 -14.70
N SER A 486 -6.74 -2.05 -14.21
CA SER A 486 -7.62 -1.06 -14.81
C SER A 486 -8.07 -0.14 -13.68
N GLU A 487 -7.53 1.07 -13.67
CA GLU A 487 -7.83 2.12 -12.71
C GLU A 487 -9.27 2.58 -12.88
N LYS A 488 -9.64 2.94 -14.11
CA LYS A 488 -10.90 3.64 -14.42
C LYS A 488 -11.98 2.77 -15.04
N PHE A 489 -11.63 1.55 -15.47
CA PHE A 489 -12.52 0.65 -16.24
C PHE A 489 -12.97 1.26 -17.58
N ASP A 490 -12.27 2.29 -18.06
CA ASP A 490 -12.48 2.92 -19.36
C ASP A 490 -12.00 2.02 -20.52
N ASN A 491 -11.20 1.00 -20.22
CA ASN A 491 -10.62 0.08 -21.20
C ASN A 491 -11.21 -1.34 -21.19
N LEU A 492 -12.33 -1.60 -20.51
CA LEU A 492 -12.89 -2.97 -20.36
C LEU A 492 -13.13 -3.69 -21.68
N SER A 493 -13.54 -2.97 -22.72
CA SER A 493 -13.79 -3.53 -24.06
C SER A 493 -12.52 -3.98 -24.79
N GLU A 494 -11.36 -3.46 -24.39
CA GLU A 494 -10.06 -3.75 -25.00
C GLU A 494 -9.35 -4.94 -24.31
N LEU A 495 -9.76 -5.27 -23.08
CA LEU A 495 -9.18 -6.36 -22.31
C LEU A 495 -9.53 -7.72 -22.94
N LYS A 496 -8.50 -8.46 -23.32
CA LYS A 496 -8.65 -9.85 -23.79
C LYS A 496 -8.88 -10.80 -22.62
N GLU A 497 -9.66 -11.84 -22.84
CA GLU A 497 -9.88 -12.88 -21.85
C GLU A 497 -8.57 -13.59 -21.45
N ARG A 498 -8.49 -14.03 -20.18
CA ARG A 498 -7.41 -14.89 -19.67
C ARG A 498 -7.95 -16.29 -19.45
N SER A 499 -7.17 -17.31 -19.75
CA SER A 499 -7.61 -18.69 -19.50
C SER A 499 -7.43 -19.10 -18.04
N LEU A 500 -6.47 -18.50 -17.33
CA LEU A 500 -6.20 -18.77 -15.93
C LEU A 500 -5.61 -17.54 -15.27
N PHE A 501 -6.11 -17.21 -14.09
CA PHE A 501 -5.49 -16.27 -13.17
C PHE A 501 -4.89 -17.01 -11.98
N ILE A 502 -3.67 -16.64 -11.62
CA ILE A 502 -2.94 -17.10 -10.44
C ILE A 502 -2.55 -15.86 -9.63
N GLY A 503 -3.02 -15.73 -8.40
CA GLY A 503 -2.53 -14.75 -7.44
C GLY A 503 -1.55 -15.40 -6.48
N VAL A 504 -0.47 -14.72 -6.12
CA VAL A 504 0.49 -15.24 -5.15
C VAL A 504 0.70 -14.26 -4.04
N ASN A 505 0.60 -14.72 -2.80
CA ASN A 505 0.58 -13.86 -1.64
C ASN A 505 1.32 -14.47 -0.45
N GLY A 506 2.12 -13.66 0.24
CA GLY A 506 2.73 -14.04 1.51
C GLY A 506 1.77 -13.98 2.68
N ASN A 507 2.03 -14.84 3.64
CA ASN A 507 1.38 -14.88 4.94
C ASN A 507 2.40 -14.52 6.03
N GLN A 508 1.91 -13.99 7.15
CA GLN A 508 2.77 -13.51 8.25
C GLN A 508 3.60 -14.62 8.93
N ASN A 509 3.24 -15.88 8.71
CA ASN A 509 3.91 -17.05 9.27
C ASN A 509 5.05 -17.59 8.39
N GLY A 510 5.48 -16.86 7.35
CA GLY A 510 6.52 -17.31 6.42
C GLY A 510 6.04 -18.40 5.44
N THR A 511 4.72 -18.54 5.28
CA THR A 511 4.13 -19.35 4.21
C THR A 511 3.54 -18.44 3.14
N HIS A 512 3.20 -19.02 2.00
CA HIS A 512 2.50 -18.37 0.91
C HIS A 512 1.17 -19.06 0.62
N SER A 513 0.25 -18.28 0.09
CA SER A 513 -0.98 -18.75 -0.54
C SER A 513 -0.91 -18.52 -2.04
N ILE A 514 -1.36 -19.49 -2.82
CA ILE A 514 -1.62 -19.35 -4.24
C ILE A 514 -3.14 -19.35 -4.46
N PHE A 515 -3.63 -18.26 -5.02
CA PHE A 515 -5.02 -18.05 -5.41
C PHE A 515 -5.22 -18.43 -6.88
N PHE A 516 -6.36 -19.01 -7.20
CA PHE A 516 -6.69 -19.42 -8.56
C PHE A 516 -8.05 -18.87 -8.93
N LYS A 517 -8.18 -18.42 -10.18
CA LYS A 517 -9.47 -18.11 -10.77
C LYS A 517 -9.51 -18.58 -12.22
N LYS A 518 -10.51 -19.39 -12.55
CA LYS A 518 -10.86 -19.76 -13.92
C LYS A 518 -12.37 -19.93 -13.99
N GLU A 519 -13.02 -19.09 -14.80
CA GLU A 519 -14.46 -19.11 -14.99
C GLU A 519 -15.16 -19.02 -13.62
N GLU A 520 -16.10 -19.92 -13.31
CA GLU A 520 -16.84 -20.00 -12.05
C GLU A 520 -16.04 -20.57 -10.86
N VAL A 521 -14.80 -21.02 -11.06
CA VAL A 521 -13.99 -21.63 -10.00
C VAL A 521 -12.97 -20.62 -9.46
N ALA A 522 -13.03 -20.40 -8.14
CA ALA A 522 -12.03 -19.64 -7.39
C ALA A 522 -11.62 -20.40 -6.11
N GLU A 523 -10.33 -20.73 -6.01
CA GLU A 523 -9.77 -21.53 -4.92
C GLU A 523 -8.47 -20.91 -4.37
N GLU A 524 -8.14 -21.23 -3.12
CA GLU A 524 -6.88 -20.85 -2.46
C GLU A 524 -6.15 -22.12 -2.01
N ILE A 525 -4.85 -22.17 -2.31
CA ILE A 525 -3.92 -23.18 -1.79
C ILE A 525 -2.99 -22.48 -0.82
N ALA A 526 -3.24 -22.67 0.48
CA ALA A 526 -2.48 -22.04 1.55
C ALA A 526 -1.37 -22.98 2.08
N GLY A 527 -0.45 -22.40 2.85
CA GLY A 527 0.55 -23.16 3.62
C GLY A 527 1.77 -23.62 2.82
N ILE A 528 2.04 -22.99 1.67
CA ILE A 528 3.25 -23.28 0.90
C ILE A 528 4.43 -22.65 1.62
N ASN A 529 5.42 -23.46 2.02
CA ASN A 529 6.57 -22.95 2.76
C ASN A 529 7.42 -22.04 1.86
N GLN A 530 7.80 -20.85 2.36
CA GLN A 530 8.71 -19.95 1.66
C GLN A 530 9.99 -20.68 1.22
N ALA A 531 10.59 -21.48 2.10
CA ALA A 531 11.82 -22.22 1.82
C ALA A 531 11.69 -23.17 0.60
N ASP A 532 10.50 -23.72 0.33
CA ASP A 532 10.27 -24.57 -0.84
C ASP A 532 10.28 -23.76 -2.14
N ILE A 533 9.82 -22.51 -2.10
CA ILE A 533 9.86 -21.57 -3.22
C ILE A 533 11.30 -21.10 -3.44
N GLU A 534 12.03 -20.73 -2.39
CA GLU A 534 13.44 -20.34 -2.49
C GLU A 534 14.29 -21.50 -3.07
N ALA A 535 14.04 -22.72 -2.60
CA ALA A 535 14.68 -23.91 -3.10
C ALA A 535 14.32 -24.19 -4.56
N ALA A 536 13.06 -23.98 -4.97
CA ALA A 536 12.64 -24.12 -6.36
C ALA A 536 13.38 -23.14 -7.28
N GLN A 537 13.44 -21.86 -6.89
CA GLN A 537 14.15 -20.83 -7.65
C GLN A 537 15.65 -21.14 -7.72
N THR A 538 16.28 -21.48 -6.60
CA THR A 538 17.70 -21.81 -6.55
C THR A 538 18.04 -23.01 -7.43
N GLN A 539 17.22 -24.08 -7.35
CA GLN A 539 17.39 -25.27 -8.20
C GLN A 539 17.19 -24.94 -9.68
N PHE A 540 16.22 -24.09 -10.02
CA PHE A 540 16.01 -23.65 -11.40
C PHE A 540 17.24 -22.89 -11.93
N CYS A 541 17.73 -21.91 -11.18
CA CYS A 541 18.90 -21.13 -11.57
C CYS A 541 20.14 -22.01 -11.75
N GLN A 542 20.34 -22.98 -10.84
CA GLN A 542 21.43 -23.95 -10.98
C GLN A 542 21.24 -24.83 -12.21
N LEU A 543 20.02 -25.33 -12.46
CA LEU A 543 19.72 -26.16 -13.62
C LEU A 543 19.97 -25.40 -14.93
N ILE A 544 19.53 -24.14 -15.05
CA ILE A 544 19.79 -23.33 -16.24
C ILE A 544 21.29 -23.07 -16.41
N ARG A 545 22.03 -22.82 -15.32
CA ARG A 545 23.49 -22.67 -15.36
C ARG A 545 24.17 -23.95 -15.86
N ASP A 546 23.75 -25.11 -15.39
CA ASP A 546 24.30 -26.41 -15.79
C ASP A 546 23.99 -26.73 -17.26
N ILE A 547 22.77 -26.43 -17.72
CA ILE A 547 22.37 -26.57 -19.12
C ILE A 547 23.24 -25.67 -19.99
N TYR A 548 23.38 -24.41 -19.60
CA TYR A 548 24.10 -23.44 -20.41
C TYR A 548 25.61 -23.70 -20.47
N GLY A 549 26.20 -24.30 -19.44
CA GLY A 549 27.65 -24.42 -19.27
C GLY A 549 28.26 -23.18 -18.61
N GLY A 550 29.53 -23.28 -18.21
CA GLY A 550 30.25 -22.20 -17.54
C GLY A 550 30.29 -20.89 -18.36
N GLN A 551 30.65 -19.77 -17.71
CA GLN A 551 30.59 -18.44 -18.31
C GLN A 551 31.49 -18.25 -19.55
N GLU A 552 32.57 -19.02 -19.68
CA GLU A 552 33.58 -18.79 -20.73
C GLU A 552 33.16 -19.32 -22.11
N VAL A 553 32.52 -20.48 -22.18
CA VAL A 553 32.08 -21.07 -23.45
C VAL A 553 30.69 -21.68 -23.26
N PRO A 554 29.65 -21.14 -23.92
CA PRO A 554 28.32 -21.70 -23.80
C PRO A 554 28.27 -23.09 -24.44
N ARG A 555 27.71 -24.07 -23.72
CA ARG A 555 27.46 -25.43 -24.22
C ARG A 555 26.63 -25.41 -25.51
N TYR A 556 25.72 -24.44 -25.61
CA TYR A 556 24.84 -24.22 -26.75
C TYR A 556 25.30 -22.97 -27.53
N ASN A 557 26.25 -23.14 -28.44
CA ASN A 557 26.63 -22.07 -29.37
C ASN A 557 25.52 -21.88 -30.42
N LEU A 558 24.70 -20.83 -30.24
CA LEU A 558 23.52 -20.59 -31.09
C LEU A 558 23.83 -20.51 -32.58
N LYS A 559 25.00 -19.97 -32.98
CA LYS A 559 25.41 -19.90 -34.39
C LYS A 559 25.69 -21.27 -34.98
N GLU A 560 26.17 -22.19 -34.16
CA GLU A 560 26.48 -23.55 -34.58
C GLU A 560 25.25 -24.46 -34.61
N LEU A 561 24.21 -24.14 -33.83
CA LEU A 561 23.00 -24.95 -33.76
C LEU A 561 22.11 -24.81 -35.00
N GLU A 562 22.21 -23.69 -35.73
CA GLU A 562 21.39 -23.45 -36.92
C GLU A 562 21.66 -24.51 -38.00
N GLY A 563 20.60 -25.23 -38.38
CA GLY A 563 20.65 -26.30 -39.38
C GLY A 563 21.21 -27.65 -38.89
N ARG A 564 21.67 -27.75 -37.63
CA ARG A 564 22.13 -29.03 -37.07
C ARG A 564 20.96 -29.87 -36.55
N PRO A 565 21.06 -31.21 -36.59
CA PRO A 565 20.13 -32.07 -35.88
C PRO A 565 20.25 -31.86 -34.37
N LEU A 566 19.15 -32.06 -33.66
CA LEU A 566 19.12 -31.96 -32.19
C LEU A 566 20.02 -33.05 -31.58
N SER A 567 20.82 -32.67 -30.58
CA SER A 567 21.77 -33.56 -29.91
C SER A 567 21.14 -34.28 -28.71
N GLU A 568 21.74 -35.38 -28.27
CA GLU A 568 21.29 -36.07 -27.04
C GLU A 568 21.42 -35.17 -25.80
N SER A 569 22.42 -34.28 -25.75
CA SER A 569 22.55 -33.30 -24.67
C SER A 569 21.32 -32.41 -24.50
N PHE A 570 20.72 -31.98 -25.62
CA PHE A 570 19.48 -31.21 -25.61
C PHE A 570 18.35 -32.05 -25.00
N TYR A 571 18.19 -33.29 -25.45
CA TYR A 571 17.13 -34.16 -24.94
C TYR A 571 17.29 -34.45 -23.44
N GLU A 572 18.51 -34.74 -22.97
CA GLU A 572 18.80 -34.89 -21.54
C GLU A 572 18.39 -33.66 -20.72
N ASP A 573 18.73 -32.46 -21.20
CA ASP A 573 18.43 -31.22 -20.51
C ASP A 573 16.92 -30.92 -20.50
N VAL A 574 16.20 -31.21 -21.58
CA VAL A 574 14.73 -31.15 -21.62
C VAL A 574 14.11 -32.10 -20.59
N ARG A 575 14.61 -33.34 -20.47
CA ARG A 575 14.12 -34.30 -19.45
C ARG A 575 14.35 -33.78 -18.04
N LYS A 576 15.50 -33.16 -17.75
CA LYS A 576 15.80 -32.55 -16.44
C LYS A 576 14.84 -31.40 -16.14
N LEU A 577 14.62 -30.50 -17.09
CA LEU A 577 13.67 -29.38 -16.96
C LEU A 577 12.24 -29.88 -16.74
N ALA A 578 11.82 -30.92 -17.48
CA ALA A 578 10.47 -31.47 -17.35
C ALA A 578 10.25 -32.10 -15.98
N LYS A 579 11.25 -32.84 -15.46
CA LYS A 579 11.23 -33.40 -14.10
C LYS A 579 11.17 -32.30 -13.03
N PHE A 580 11.97 -31.25 -13.18
CA PHE A 580 11.91 -30.08 -12.31
C PHE A 580 10.52 -29.44 -12.33
N GLY A 581 10.03 -29.07 -13.52
CA GLY A 581 8.75 -28.40 -13.71
C GLY A 581 7.56 -29.23 -13.22
N SER A 582 7.56 -30.54 -13.45
CA SER A 582 6.50 -31.44 -13.02
C SER A 582 6.51 -31.67 -11.52
N GLY A 583 7.70 -31.77 -10.89
CA GLY A 583 7.79 -31.81 -9.44
C GLY A 583 7.16 -30.59 -8.78
N ARG A 584 7.34 -29.39 -9.37
CA ARG A 584 6.73 -28.15 -8.87
C ARG A 584 5.25 -28.04 -9.19
N TYR A 585 4.82 -28.49 -10.37
CA TYR A 585 3.40 -28.59 -10.70
C TYR A 585 2.69 -29.48 -9.68
N ASN A 586 3.28 -30.63 -9.35
CA ASN A 586 2.67 -31.57 -8.43
C ASN A 586 2.59 -31.03 -7.00
N LEU A 587 3.65 -30.34 -6.57
CA LEU A 587 3.70 -29.68 -5.26
C LEU A 587 2.56 -28.67 -5.07
N PHE A 588 2.23 -27.89 -6.11
CA PHE A 588 1.23 -26.84 -6.00
C PHE A 588 -0.17 -27.25 -6.42
N PHE A 589 -0.32 -28.16 -7.38
CA PHE A 589 -1.60 -28.34 -8.07
C PHE A 589 -2.15 -29.78 -8.08
N GLU A 590 -1.44 -30.76 -7.50
CA GLU A 590 -1.88 -32.17 -7.49
C GLU A 590 -2.81 -32.61 -6.32
N PRO A 591 -3.71 -31.78 -5.76
CA PRO A 591 -4.94 -32.31 -5.19
C PRO A 591 -5.92 -32.62 -6.33
N SER A 592 -5.68 -33.69 -7.10
CA SER A 592 -6.38 -34.06 -8.34
C SER A 592 -7.90 -34.30 -8.26
N LYS A 593 -8.52 -34.05 -7.10
CA LYS A 593 -9.96 -34.19 -6.83
C LYS A 593 -10.69 -32.86 -6.63
N THR A 594 -10.01 -31.71 -6.56
CA THR A 594 -10.68 -30.41 -6.41
C THR A 594 -11.25 -29.92 -7.75
N PRO A 595 -12.27 -29.02 -7.73
CA PRO A 595 -12.72 -28.31 -8.93
C PRO A 595 -11.56 -27.63 -9.69
N LEU A 596 -10.60 -27.02 -8.99
CA LEU A 596 -9.37 -26.49 -9.58
C LEU A 596 -8.60 -27.56 -10.37
N GLY A 597 -8.40 -28.75 -9.81
CA GLY A 597 -7.70 -29.85 -10.48
C GLY A 597 -8.37 -30.26 -11.80
N LYS A 598 -9.70 -30.13 -11.93
CA LYS A 598 -10.41 -30.35 -13.21
C LYS A 598 -10.15 -29.20 -14.19
N LYS A 599 -10.27 -27.95 -13.74
CA LYS A 599 -10.03 -26.75 -14.55
C LYS A 599 -8.59 -26.67 -15.06
N LEU A 600 -7.60 -27.12 -14.29
CA LEU A 600 -6.20 -27.21 -14.73
C LEU A 600 -5.96 -28.29 -15.78
N LYS A 601 -6.76 -29.37 -15.81
CA LYS A 601 -6.70 -30.35 -16.91
C LYS A 601 -7.17 -29.76 -18.22
N GLU A 602 -8.19 -28.90 -18.20
CA GLU A 602 -8.63 -28.18 -19.40
C GLU A 602 -7.53 -27.22 -19.92
N ILE A 603 -6.80 -26.54 -19.02
CA ILE A 603 -5.65 -25.69 -19.41
C ILE A 603 -4.53 -26.51 -20.07
N ARG A 604 -4.34 -27.75 -19.63
CA ARG A 604 -3.37 -28.68 -20.22
C ARG A 604 -3.68 -29.02 -21.67
N GLU A 605 -4.94 -28.99 -22.07
CA GLU A 605 -5.40 -29.41 -23.40
C GLU A 605 -5.39 -28.28 -24.44
N ILE A 606 -5.18 -27.03 -24.02
CA ILE A 606 -5.22 -25.85 -24.88
C ILE A 606 -3.83 -25.21 -25.02
N SER A 607 -3.60 -24.51 -26.13
CA SER A 607 -2.35 -23.79 -26.41
C SER A 607 -2.59 -22.34 -26.78
N ASP A 608 -1.52 -21.56 -26.73
CA ASP A 608 -1.44 -20.14 -27.11
C ASP A 608 -2.38 -19.22 -26.33
N GLN A 609 -2.86 -19.74 -25.21
CA GLN A 609 -3.66 -19.04 -24.23
C GLN A 609 -2.81 -18.17 -23.32
N GLN A 610 -3.47 -17.18 -22.71
CA GLN A 610 -2.84 -16.29 -21.75
C GLN A 610 -3.12 -16.73 -20.31
N ILE A 611 -2.05 -16.85 -19.52
CA ILE A 611 -2.09 -17.11 -18.09
C ILE A 611 -1.55 -15.87 -17.38
N THR A 612 -2.31 -15.35 -16.43
CA THR A 612 -1.93 -14.17 -15.65
C THR A 612 -1.50 -14.58 -14.26
N ILE A 613 -0.34 -14.10 -13.83
CA ILE A 613 0.19 -14.29 -12.48
C ILE A 613 0.31 -12.92 -11.81
N ALA A 614 -0.51 -12.64 -10.80
CA ALA A 614 -0.37 -11.46 -9.97
C ALA A 614 0.49 -11.77 -8.74
N ARG A 615 1.66 -11.14 -8.66
CA ARG A 615 2.54 -11.22 -7.48
C ARG A 615 2.13 -10.14 -6.49
N HIS A 616 1.32 -10.51 -5.49
CA HIS A 616 0.95 -9.61 -4.41
C HIS A 616 2.13 -9.30 -3.49
N GLN A 617 3.10 -10.21 -3.44
CA GLN A 617 4.38 -10.03 -2.78
C GLN A 617 5.47 -10.07 -3.85
N MET A 618 6.24 -8.99 -3.97
CA MET A 618 7.22 -8.88 -5.06
C MET A 618 8.38 -9.85 -4.92
N ASP A 619 8.80 -10.18 -3.70
CA ASP A 619 9.90 -11.11 -3.43
C ASP A 619 9.60 -12.58 -3.82
N PHE A 620 8.35 -12.91 -4.17
CA PHE A 620 8.00 -14.22 -4.69
C PHE A 620 8.57 -14.40 -6.10
N ALA A 621 9.78 -14.95 -6.20
CA ALA A 621 10.39 -15.38 -7.46
C ALA A 621 10.11 -16.86 -7.72
N PHE A 622 9.49 -17.16 -8.86
CA PHE A 622 9.18 -18.53 -9.26
C PHE A 622 9.20 -18.69 -10.78
N PRO A 623 9.79 -19.78 -11.33
CA PRO A 623 9.99 -19.94 -12.76
C PRO A 623 8.73 -20.49 -13.45
N TRP A 624 7.68 -19.67 -13.52
CA TRP A 624 6.38 -20.04 -14.10
C TRP A 624 6.46 -20.61 -15.52
N ALA A 625 7.37 -20.08 -16.34
CA ALA A 625 7.60 -20.56 -17.69
C ALA A 625 8.10 -22.03 -17.75
N ALA A 626 8.78 -22.48 -16.69
CA ALA A 626 9.34 -23.83 -16.59
C ALA A 626 8.38 -24.85 -15.95
N ILE A 627 7.17 -24.44 -15.52
CA ILE A 627 6.14 -25.39 -15.08
C ILE A 627 5.86 -26.37 -16.20
N TYR A 628 5.91 -27.67 -15.87
CA TYR A 628 5.63 -28.77 -16.78
C TYR A 628 4.44 -29.56 -16.25
N ASP A 629 3.32 -29.53 -16.96
CA ASP A 629 2.07 -30.12 -16.47
C ASP A 629 1.60 -31.35 -17.26
N TYR A 630 2.35 -31.78 -18.26
CA TYR A 630 2.05 -33.03 -18.94
C TYR A 630 2.42 -34.23 -18.05
N PRO A 631 1.64 -35.33 -18.08
CA PRO A 631 2.03 -36.59 -17.47
C PRO A 631 3.45 -36.99 -17.85
N MET A 632 4.28 -37.27 -16.86
CA MET A 632 5.63 -37.77 -17.10
C MET A 632 5.60 -39.29 -17.35
N PRO A 633 6.42 -39.80 -18.28
CA PRO A 633 6.61 -41.24 -18.40
C PRO A 633 7.35 -41.78 -17.17
N THR A 634 7.10 -43.05 -16.83
CA THR A 634 7.79 -43.73 -15.72
C THR A 634 9.18 -44.17 -16.18
N ASP A 635 10.23 -43.64 -15.54
CA ASP A 635 11.60 -44.09 -15.78
C ASP A 635 11.81 -45.47 -15.15
N ILE A 636 12.19 -46.45 -15.97
CA ILE A 636 12.54 -47.81 -15.51
C ILE A 636 14.07 -47.88 -15.44
N LYS A 637 14.62 -48.17 -14.26
CA LYS A 637 16.07 -48.27 -14.08
C LYS A 637 16.66 -49.32 -15.04
N GLY A 638 17.56 -48.89 -15.92
CA GLY A 638 18.21 -49.73 -16.93
C GLY A 638 17.50 -49.77 -18.29
N SER A 639 16.31 -49.16 -18.45
CA SER A 639 15.69 -48.99 -19.76
C SER A 639 16.33 -47.82 -20.53
N ALA A 640 16.11 -47.81 -21.85
CA ALA A 640 16.42 -46.63 -22.65
C ALA A 640 15.64 -45.40 -22.13
N PRO A 641 16.22 -44.19 -22.17
CA PRO A 641 15.51 -42.98 -21.83
C PRO A 641 14.30 -42.75 -22.75
N HIS A 642 13.19 -42.26 -22.18
CA HIS A 642 12.01 -41.95 -22.99
C HIS A 642 12.32 -40.85 -24.03
N PRO A 643 11.67 -40.89 -25.20
CA PRO A 643 11.83 -39.88 -26.24
C PRO A 643 11.39 -38.49 -25.78
N VAL A 644 11.91 -37.46 -26.46
CA VAL A 644 11.49 -36.07 -26.31
C VAL A 644 10.74 -35.62 -27.57
N CYS A 645 9.45 -35.26 -27.48
CA CYS A 645 8.69 -34.69 -28.62
C CYS A 645 8.98 -33.18 -28.69
N THR A 646 9.53 -32.73 -29.83
CA THR A 646 9.77 -31.31 -30.14
C THR A 646 8.72 -30.70 -31.07
N GLY A 647 7.58 -31.39 -31.22
CA GLY A 647 6.52 -31.05 -32.18
C GLY A 647 6.76 -31.57 -33.60
N LYS A 648 7.92 -32.21 -33.87
CA LYS A 648 8.18 -32.91 -35.12
C LYS A 648 7.76 -34.39 -35.01
N PRO A 649 7.30 -35.03 -36.11
CA PRO A 649 7.08 -36.46 -36.14
C PRO A 649 8.36 -37.20 -35.74
N PHE A 650 8.23 -38.18 -34.87
CA PHE A 650 9.34 -39.06 -34.48
C PHE A 650 9.67 -40.02 -35.62
N ASP A 651 10.95 -40.39 -35.72
CA ASP A 651 11.38 -41.48 -36.58
C ASP A 651 10.91 -42.83 -35.98
N PRO A 652 10.03 -43.58 -36.66
CA PRO A 652 9.57 -44.89 -36.20
C PRO A 652 10.72 -45.88 -35.98
N GLY A 653 11.83 -45.73 -36.71
CA GLY A 653 12.99 -46.61 -36.63
C GLY A 653 13.76 -46.48 -35.32
N LEU A 654 13.81 -45.28 -34.73
CA LEU A 654 14.56 -44.98 -33.51
C LEU A 654 13.78 -45.29 -32.22
N TYR A 655 12.45 -45.35 -32.28
CA TYR A 655 11.60 -45.46 -31.10
C TYR A 655 10.56 -46.58 -31.22
N LYS A 656 10.94 -47.72 -31.79
CA LYS A 656 10.03 -48.86 -32.02
C LYS A 656 9.28 -49.32 -30.77
N ASP A 657 9.93 -49.30 -29.61
CA ASP A 657 9.33 -49.71 -28.34
C ASP A 657 8.32 -48.69 -27.78
N PHE A 658 8.35 -47.46 -28.30
CA PHE A 658 7.45 -46.36 -27.93
C PHE A 658 6.45 -46.01 -29.05
N TYR A 659 6.56 -46.68 -30.19
CA TYR A 659 5.74 -46.49 -31.38
C TYR A 659 4.55 -47.45 -31.34
N ASP A 660 3.35 -46.93 -31.12
CA ASP A 660 2.12 -47.67 -31.41
C ASP A 660 1.82 -47.51 -32.89
N ALA A 661 1.47 -48.55 -33.65
CA ALA A 661 1.14 -48.43 -35.07
C ALA A 661 -0.08 -47.53 -35.36
N SER A 662 -0.90 -47.20 -34.34
CA SER A 662 -1.90 -46.13 -34.42
C SER A 662 -1.29 -44.71 -34.39
N TRP A 663 0.04 -44.60 -34.32
CA TRP A 663 0.75 -43.33 -34.35
C TRP A 663 0.60 -42.63 -35.70
N GLN A 664 0.10 -41.40 -35.62
CA GLN A 664 0.41 -40.33 -36.57
C GLN A 664 1.13 -39.17 -35.85
N GLY A 665 2.05 -39.45 -34.90
CA GLY A 665 2.62 -38.44 -33.98
C GLY A 665 3.22 -37.19 -34.66
N CYS A 666 3.29 -35.98 -34.06
CA CYS A 666 2.90 -35.44 -32.74
C CYS A 666 2.32 -34.02 -32.96
N PRO A 667 1.08 -33.70 -32.55
CA PRO A 667 0.64 -32.30 -32.41
C PRO A 667 0.14 -31.96 -30.97
N HIS A 668 0.94 -32.33 -29.95
CA HIS A 668 0.87 -31.87 -28.54
C HIS A 668 -0.19 -32.45 -27.58
N ASN A 669 -0.60 -33.71 -27.70
CA ASN A 669 -1.54 -34.32 -26.75
C ASN A 669 -0.85 -34.74 -25.41
N PRO A 670 -1.44 -34.44 -24.24
CA PRO A 670 -0.88 -34.76 -22.91
C PRO A 670 -0.91 -36.24 -22.52
N HIS A 671 -1.59 -37.13 -23.24
CA HIS A 671 -1.79 -38.52 -22.81
C HIS A 671 -0.65 -39.48 -23.18
N TYR A 672 0.42 -39.00 -23.83
CA TYR A 672 1.47 -39.86 -24.37
C TYR A 672 2.67 -40.02 -23.43
N LYS A 673 3.32 -41.19 -23.49
CA LYS A 673 4.50 -41.57 -22.69
C LYS A 673 5.81 -41.00 -23.25
N CYS A 674 5.89 -39.69 -23.42
CA CYS A 674 7.13 -39.00 -23.83
C CYS A 674 7.28 -37.66 -23.10
N TYR A 675 8.48 -37.09 -23.13
CA TYR A 675 8.71 -35.73 -22.67
C TYR A 675 8.39 -34.74 -23.80
N CYS A 676 7.22 -34.10 -23.78
CA CYS A 676 6.82 -33.18 -24.84
C CYS A 676 7.22 -31.74 -24.47
N THR A 677 7.89 -31.01 -25.35
CA THR A 677 8.28 -29.60 -25.10
C THR A 677 7.07 -28.69 -24.88
N SER A 678 5.90 -29.05 -25.41
CA SER A 678 4.64 -28.33 -25.16
C SER A 678 4.01 -28.66 -23.80
N GLY A 679 4.62 -29.54 -23.00
CA GLY A 679 4.29 -29.68 -21.58
C GLY A 679 4.72 -28.46 -20.75
N PHE A 680 5.68 -27.66 -21.23
CA PHE A 680 6.10 -26.44 -20.55
C PHE A 680 5.14 -25.28 -20.80
N TRP A 681 4.75 -24.59 -19.73
CA TRP A 681 3.89 -23.41 -19.82
C TRP A 681 4.50 -22.28 -20.65
N GLY A 682 5.81 -22.02 -20.56
CA GLY A 682 6.49 -20.97 -21.33
C GLY A 682 6.62 -21.25 -22.83
N ILE A 683 6.37 -22.49 -23.26
CA ILE A 683 6.28 -22.87 -24.68
C ILE A 683 4.81 -22.84 -25.11
N ARG A 684 3.92 -23.39 -24.30
CA ARG A 684 2.52 -23.60 -24.67
C ARG A 684 1.63 -22.36 -24.48
N HIS A 685 1.94 -21.49 -23.52
CA HIS A 685 1.11 -20.36 -23.13
C HIS A 685 1.89 -19.03 -23.14
N ARG A 686 1.15 -17.93 -23.17
CA ARG A 686 1.65 -16.57 -22.95
C ARG A 686 1.56 -16.26 -21.46
N ILE A 687 2.71 -16.09 -20.82
CA ILE A 687 2.78 -15.86 -19.38
C ILE A 687 2.82 -14.36 -19.12
N GLU A 688 1.75 -13.82 -18.55
CA GLU A 688 1.64 -12.46 -18.06
C GLU A 688 1.96 -12.45 -16.56
N GLN A 689 2.85 -11.57 -16.11
CA GLN A 689 3.10 -11.39 -14.68
C GLN A 689 2.86 -9.92 -14.30
N LEU A 690 2.12 -9.71 -13.23
CA LEU A 690 1.75 -8.40 -12.71
C LEU A 690 2.41 -8.23 -11.34
N LEU A 691 2.92 -7.03 -11.07
CA LEU A 691 3.48 -6.68 -9.77
C LEU A 691 2.50 -5.76 -9.03
N THR A 692 2.55 -5.79 -7.70
CA THR A 692 1.83 -4.81 -6.88
C THR A 692 2.39 -3.41 -7.03
N THR A 693 1.48 -2.43 -7.09
CA THR A 693 1.78 -1.01 -7.02
C THR A 693 0.94 -0.38 -5.92
N ASN A 694 1.55 0.57 -5.20
CA ASN A 694 0.78 1.46 -4.32
C ASN A 694 -0.04 2.49 -5.12
N ALA A 695 0.32 2.71 -6.39
CA ALA A 695 -0.38 3.61 -7.30
C ALA A 695 -1.36 2.81 -8.16
N ALA A 696 -2.60 3.26 -8.26
CA ALA A 696 -3.52 2.72 -9.24
C ALA A 696 -3.09 3.20 -10.63
N THR A 697 -2.80 2.29 -11.54
CA THR A 697 -2.47 2.64 -12.93
C THR A 697 -3.21 1.73 -13.90
N ASN A 698 -3.54 2.26 -15.07
CA ASN A 698 -3.99 1.42 -16.17
C ASN A 698 -2.80 0.62 -16.71
N SER A 699 -2.99 -0.68 -16.89
CA SER A 699 -2.06 -1.51 -17.65
C SER A 699 -1.90 -0.93 -19.06
N VAL A 700 -0.66 -0.65 -19.44
CA VAL A 700 -0.34 -0.19 -20.78
C VAL A 700 -0.49 -1.37 -21.75
N MET A 701 -1.42 -1.27 -22.69
CA MET A 701 -1.65 -2.30 -23.72
C MET A 701 -1.08 -1.90 -25.08
N THR A 702 -0.88 -0.61 -25.31
CA THR A 702 -0.36 -0.09 -26.56
C THR A 702 0.65 1.00 -26.28
N LEU A 703 1.73 0.99 -27.06
CA LEU A 703 2.70 2.07 -27.10
C LEU A 703 2.74 2.60 -28.54
N SER A 704 2.37 3.87 -28.69
CA SER A 704 2.37 4.54 -29.99
C SER A 704 3.81 4.77 -30.47
N VAL A 705 4.16 4.26 -31.65
CA VAL A 705 5.45 4.47 -32.31
C VAL A 705 5.32 5.69 -33.21
N SER A 706 6.26 6.61 -33.11
CA SER A 706 6.30 7.83 -33.91
C SER A 706 7.74 8.06 -34.34
N ALA A 707 7.95 8.91 -35.35
CA ALA A 707 9.29 9.23 -35.85
C ALA A 707 10.23 9.81 -34.78
N ASN A 708 9.69 10.36 -33.68
CA ASN A 708 10.45 10.93 -32.58
C ASN A 708 10.75 9.93 -31.46
N HIS A 709 10.15 8.73 -31.49
CA HIS A 709 10.37 7.73 -30.45
C HIS A 709 11.75 7.09 -30.58
N ARG A 710 12.34 6.83 -29.41
CA ARG A 710 13.73 6.38 -29.28
C ARG A 710 13.81 5.02 -28.62
N ILE A 711 14.81 4.25 -29.06
CA ILE A 711 15.36 3.14 -28.29
C ILE A 711 16.62 3.70 -27.62
N ILE A 712 16.65 3.73 -26.28
CA ILE A 712 17.90 3.98 -25.56
C ILE A 712 18.56 2.62 -25.31
N PHE A 713 19.77 2.45 -25.83
CA PHE A 713 20.55 1.23 -25.67
C PHE A 713 21.78 1.47 -24.81
N SER A 714 21.80 0.86 -23.64
CA SER A 714 22.87 0.89 -22.66
C SER A 714 23.57 -0.47 -22.66
N LYS A 715 24.88 -0.48 -22.89
CA LYS A 715 25.67 -1.71 -22.92
C LYS A 715 26.94 -1.53 -22.10
N ASN A 716 27.27 -2.48 -21.23
CA ASN A 716 28.53 -2.44 -20.48
C ASN A 716 29.65 -3.31 -21.09
N SER A 717 29.32 -4.08 -22.14
CA SER A 717 30.23 -5.00 -22.83
C SER A 717 30.53 -4.53 -24.26
N THR A 718 31.71 -4.87 -24.75
CA THR A 718 32.18 -4.64 -26.12
C THR A 718 32.40 -5.94 -26.89
N ASP A 719 31.77 -7.04 -26.46
CA ASP A 719 31.83 -8.30 -27.20
C ASP A 719 31.13 -8.21 -28.57
N GLN A 720 31.49 -9.10 -29.48
CA GLN A 720 31.00 -9.08 -30.86
C GLN A 720 29.46 -9.20 -30.96
N ALA A 721 28.81 -9.94 -30.06
CA ALA A 721 27.35 -10.09 -30.11
C ALA A 721 26.66 -8.77 -29.71
N THR A 722 27.18 -8.08 -28.69
CA THR A 722 26.65 -6.78 -28.27
C THR A 722 26.93 -5.67 -29.31
N ILE A 723 28.06 -5.73 -30.02
CA ILE A 723 28.34 -4.83 -31.15
C ILE A 723 27.36 -5.09 -32.30
N GLN A 724 27.16 -6.35 -32.69
CA GLN A 724 26.23 -6.73 -33.75
C GLN A 724 24.79 -6.29 -33.43
N LEU A 725 24.36 -6.47 -32.18
CA LEU A 725 23.05 -6.03 -31.75
C LEU A 725 22.82 -4.53 -31.95
N SER A 726 23.81 -3.68 -31.66
CA SER A 726 23.69 -2.24 -31.89
C SER A 726 23.38 -1.95 -33.37
N SER A 727 24.08 -2.60 -34.30
CA SER A 727 23.78 -2.51 -35.74
C SER A 727 22.39 -3.04 -36.08
N ASP A 728 21.96 -4.14 -35.46
CA ASP A 728 20.64 -4.73 -35.71
C ASP A 728 19.53 -3.79 -35.23
N LEU A 729 19.69 -3.15 -34.07
CA LEU A 729 18.71 -2.19 -33.53
C LEU A 729 18.60 -0.90 -34.36
N GLN A 730 19.65 -0.50 -35.06
CA GLN A 730 19.59 0.64 -36.00
C GLN A 730 18.69 0.38 -37.22
N SER A 731 18.40 -0.89 -37.53
CA SER A 731 17.50 -1.26 -38.63
C SER A 731 16.01 -1.17 -38.27
N LEU A 732 15.69 -1.02 -36.98
CA LEU A 732 14.32 -0.87 -36.51
C LEU A 732 13.77 0.54 -36.82
N PRO A 733 12.45 0.71 -36.96
CA PRO A 733 11.81 1.99 -37.28
C PRO A 733 11.75 2.95 -36.07
N ALA A 734 12.83 3.04 -35.30
CA ALA A 734 12.96 3.92 -34.14
C ALA A 734 14.38 4.51 -34.08
N GLN A 735 14.51 5.70 -33.49
CA GLN A 735 15.81 6.33 -33.36
C GLN A 735 16.63 5.64 -32.26
N LEU A 736 17.72 4.96 -32.63
CA LEU A 736 18.63 4.37 -31.65
C LEU A 736 19.51 5.46 -31.01
N THR A 737 19.53 5.51 -29.68
CA THR A 737 20.44 6.34 -28.89
C THR A 737 21.29 5.43 -28.02
N GLU A 738 22.54 5.22 -28.40
CA GLU A 738 23.49 4.50 -27.54
C GLU A 738 23.96 5.37 -26.37
N MET A 739 23.99 4.78 -25.18
CA MET A 739 24.49 5.42 -23.98
C MET A 739 26.01 5.54 -24.04
N THR A 740 26.49 6.74 -23.77
CA THR A 740 27.91 7.12 -23.73
C THR A 740 28.19 7.83 -22.40
N TYR A 741 29.47 7.97 -22.05
CA TYR A 741 29.88 8.57 -20.77
C TYR A 741 29.30 9.98 -20.56
N ASP A 742 29.18 10.79 -21.61
CA ASP A 742 28.68 12.17 -21.58
C ASP A 742 27.16 12.28 -21.36
N LYS A 743 26.41 11.18 -21.51
CA LYS A 743 24.94 11.18 -21.34
C LYS A 743 24.56 10.78 -19.91
N ASP A 744 23.49 11.39 -19.40
CA ASP A 744 22.86 11.02 -18.14
C ASP A 744 21.56 10.25 -18.42
N LEU A 745 21.56 8.96 -18.12
CA LEU A 745 20.42 8.09 -18.36
C LEU A 745 19.18 8.54 -17.58
N LEU A 746 19.33 8.96 -16.33
CA LEU A 746 18.17 9.34 -15.50
C LEU A 746 17.53 10.62 -15.98
N SER A 747 18.34 11.57 -16.42
CA SER A 747 17.84 12.81 -17.03
C SER A 747 17.04 12.49 -18.30
N LEU A 748 17.53 11.59 -19.15
CA LEU A 748 16.80 11.14 -20.33
C LEU A 748 15.49 10.41 -19.98
N LEU A 749 15.48 9.60 -18.92
CA LEU A 749 14.30 8.85 -18.51
C LEU A 749 13.20 9.74 -17.90
N TRP A 750 13.57 10.80 -17.18
CA TRP A 750 12.57 11.67 -16.52
C TRP A 750 12.09 12.83 -17.41
N ASP A 751 12.84 13.21 -18.43
CA ASP A 751 12.38 14.21 -19.40
C ASP A 751 11.41 13.59 -20.41
N SER A 752 10.13 13.96 -20.35
CA SER A 752 9.09 13.43 -21.26
C SER A 752 9.38 13.65 -22.75
N LYS A 753 10.24 14.61 -23.11
CA LYS A 753 10.64 14.86 -24.51
C LYS A 753 11.74 13.92 -25.01
N THR A 754 12.52 13.35 -24.09
CA THR A 754 13.66 12.49 -24.42
C THR A 754 13.52 11.06 -23.90
N ARG A 755 12.51 10.82 -23.05
CA ARG A 755 12.13 9.51 -22.52
C ARG A 755 11.93 8.51 -23.65
N PRO A 756 12.58 7.33 -23.57
CA PRO A 756 12.53 6.37 -24.66
C PRO A 756 11.22 5.59 -24.64
N LEU A 757 10.82 5.07 -25.80
CA LEU A 757 9.77 4.06 -25.86
C LEU A 757 10.28 2.72 -25.33
N VAL A 758 11.54 2.42 -25.61
CA VAL A 758 12.25 1.21 -25.18
C VAL A 758 13.57 1.59 -24.54
N LEU A 759 13.77 1.19 -23.29
CA LEU A 759 15.07 1.18 -22.63
C LEU A 759 15.62 -0.25 -22.69
N ALA A 760 16.76 -0.45 -23.36
CA ALA A 760 17.46 -1.72 -23.37
C ALA A 760 18.80 -1.59 -22.65
N VAL A 761 18.98 -2.35 -21.57
CA VAL A 761 20.20 -2.40 -20.77
C VAL A 761 20.76 -3.81 -20.89
N ILE A 762 21.98 -3.93 -21.42
CA ILE A 762 22.74 -5.19 -21.45
C ILE A 762 23.97 -5.03 -20.58
N GLY A 763 24.13 -5.95 -19.64
CA GLY A 763 25.39 -6.04 -18.91
C GLY A 763 25.42 -6.98 -17.72
N HIS A 764 26.22 -6.59 -16.72
CA HIS A 764 26.40 -7.34 -15.49
C HIS A 764 25.70 -6.60 -14.35
N LEU A 765 24.91 -7.35 -13.58
CA LEU A 765 24.41 -6.90 -12.29
C LEU A 765 25.51 -7.20 -11.26
N GLU A 766 26.22 -6.17 -10.83
CA GLU A 766 27.22 -6.30 -9.79
C GLU A 766 26.52 -6.25 -8.43
N THR A 767 26.75 -7.27 -7.62
CA THR A 767 26.17 -7.41 -6.28
C THR A 767 27.24 -7.37 -5.20
N ASN A 768 28.52 -7.52 -5.55
CA ASN A 768 29.61 -7.44 -4.60
C ASN A 768 29.98 -5.98 -4.31
N PRO A 769 30.38 -5.68 -3.06
CA PRO A 769 30.94 -4.39 -2.72
C PRO A 769 32.27 -4.20 -3.48
N ILE A 770 32.38 -3.08 -4.20
CA ILE A 770 33.61 -2.65 -4.87
C ILE A 770 33.92 -1.23 -4.39
N ASN A 771 35.15 -0.99 -3.95
CA ASN A 771 35.55 0.32 -3.46
C ASN A 771 35.34 1.41 -4.54
N GLY A 772 34.65 2.49 -4.18
CA GLY A 772 34.30 3.58 -5.09
C GLY A 772 33.05 3.35 -5.95
N GLU A 773 32.36 2.21 -5.79
CA GLU A 773 31.06 1.93 -6.41
C GLU A 773 29.94 1.89 -5.33
N PRO A 774 28.66 2.08 -5.71
CA PRO A 774 27.55 1.92 -4.77
C PRO A 774 27.54 0.55 -4.08
N ASP A 775 27.37 0.54 -2.75
CA ASP A 775 27.29 -0.69 -1.94
C ASP A 775 25.90 -1.35 -2.01
N CYS A 776 25.45 -1.62 -3.23
CA CYS A 776 24.19 -2.28 -3.53
C CYS A 776 24.22 -2.94 -4.92
N SER A 777 23.17 -3.69 -5.24
CA SER A 777 22.95 -4.27 -6.57
C SER A 777 22.84 -3.16 -7.62
N ARG A 778 23.75 -3.17 -8.59
CA ARG A 778 23.92 -2.07 -9.55
C ARG A 778 24.31 -2.54 -10.94
N ILE A 779 23.93 -1.75 -11.94
CA ILE A 779 24.28 -1.97 -13.35
C ILE A 779 25.05 -0.75 -13.86
N ILE A 780 26.19 -0.98 -14.51
CA ILE A 780 26.94 0.08 -15.21
C ILE A 780 26.27 0.34 -16.56
N THR A 781 26.08 1.61 -16.91
CA THR A 781 25.33 1.99 -18.13
C THR A 781 26.18 2.07 -19.42
N PHE A 782 27.50 1.96 -19.33
CA PHE A 782 28.44 1.97 -20.47
C PHE A 782 29.73 1.20 -20.15
N PRO A 783 30.55 0.82 -21.15
CA PRO A 783 31.73 -0.01 -20.91
C PRO A 783 32.85 0.69 -20.12
N LYS A 784 33.50 -0.07 -19.24
CA LYS A 784 34.67 0.35 -18.43
C LYS A 784 35.81 0.95 -19.28
N ALA A 785 36.01 0.41 -20.49
CA ALA A 785 37.08 0.86 -21.38
C ALA A 785 36.88 2.26 -21.97
N LEU A 786 35.65 2.80 -21.93
CA LEU A 786 35.33 4.14 -22.46
C LEU A 786 35.41 5.23 -21.37
N TRP A 787 35.98 4.91 -20.21
CA TRP A 787 36.11 5.84 -19.10
C TRP A 787 37.20 6.88 -19.39
N PRO A 788 36.94 8.18 -19.16
CA PRO A 788 38.01 9.17 -19.19
C PRO A 788 39.09 8.81 -18.17
N ALA A 789 40.34 8.80 -18.61
CA ALA A 789 41.47 8.50 -17.74
C ALA A 789 41.57 9.52 -16.59
N GLY A 790 41.82 9.07 -15.36
CA GLY A 790 42.08 9.93 -14.20
C GLY A 790 40.85 10.29 -13.34
N LEU A 791 39.64 9.84 -13.68
CA LEU A 791 38.47 9.98 -12.81
C LEU A 791 38.51 8.88 -11.74
N GLY A 792 38.87 9.25 -10.52
CA GLY A 792 39.06 8.28 -9.42
C GLY A 792 37.78 7.55 -9.00
N THR A 793 36.61 8.19 -9.11
CA THR A 793 35.31 7.59 -8.82
C THR A 793 34.31 7.92 -9.91
N ILE A 794 33.35 7.02 -10.12
CA ILE A 794 32.33 7.20 -11.14
C ILE A 794 31.15 7.96 -10.53
N PRO A 795 30.67 9.01 -11.21
CA PRO A 795 29.50 9.72 -10.75
C PRO A 795 28.30 8.78 -10.56
N PRO A 796 27.54 8.88 -9.45
CA PRO A 796 26.41 7.99 -9.16
C PRO A 796 25.39 7.85 -10.30
N GLU A 797 25.19 8.89 -11.10
CA GLU A 797 24.26 8.93 -12.24
C GLU A 797 24.65 8.02 -13.42
N LYS A 798 25.86 7.47 -13.40
CA LYS A 798 26.34 6.51 -14.41
C LYS A 798 25.95 5.06 -14.10
N TRP A 799 25.32 4.84 -12.95
CA TRP A 799 24.84 3.56 -12.49
C TRP A 799 23.31 3.51 -12.57
N ILE A 800 22.76 2.30 -12.72
CA ILE A 800 21.36 2.02 -12.40
C ILE A 800 21.37 1.16 -11.15
N TYR A 801 20.81 1.69 -10.08
CA TYR A 801 20.51 0.95 -8.86
C TYR A 801 19.22 1.50 -8.28
N GLN A 802 18.57 0.73 -7.43
CA GLN A 802 17.24 1.07 -6.98
C GLN A 802 17.17 2.39 -6.21
N GLN A 803 18.05 2.61 -5.23
CA GLN A 803 17.95 3.78 -4.36
C GLN A 803 18.03 5.07 -5.21
N LEU A 804 18.82 5.06 -6.28
CA LEU A 804 18.88 6.16 -7.23
C LEU A 804 17.55 6.40 -7.95
N LEU A 805 16.92 5.33 -8.45
CA LEU A 805 15.61 5.41 -9.10
C LEU A 805 14.52 5.84 -8.11
N GLN A 806 14.51 5.31 -6.89
CA GLN A 806 13.56 5.70 -5.85
C GLN A 806 13.71 7.16 -5.44
N ASN A 807 14.95 7.63 -5.22
CA ASN A 807 15.22 9.03 -4.94
C ASN A 807 14.74 9.93 -6.08
N LYS A 808 14.88 9.47 -7.33
CA LYS A 808 14.41 10.19 -8.52
C LYS A 808 12.88 10.24 -8.57
N ILE A 809 12.18 9.13 -8.30
CA ILE A 809 10.71 9.07 -8.18
C ILE A 809 10.21 9.98 -7.06
N MET A 810 10.86 9.98 -5.90
CA MET A 810 10.46 10.83 -4.77
C MET A 810 10.64 12.33 -5.06
N ARG A 811 11.65 12.70 -5.84
CA ARG A 811 11.98 14.10 -6.13
C ARG A 811 11.19 14.65 -7.32
N ASP A 812 11.06 13.85 -8.37
CA ASP A 812 10.58 14.28 -9.68
C ASP A 812 9.28 13.54 -10.08
N ASP A 813 8.61 12.91 -9.11
CA ASP A 813 7.45 12.03 -9.25
C ASP A 813 7.70 10.79 -10.14
N ALA A 814 6.72 9.87 -10.13
CA ALA A 814 6.68 8.76 -11.09
C ALA A 814 6.42 9.30 -12.51
N TRP A 815 6.67 8.48 -13.53
CA TRP A 815 6.40 8.87 -14.91
C TRP A 815 4.90 9.05 -15.13
N GLU A 816 4.51 10.28 -15.41
CA GLU A 816 3.21 10.60 -15.97
C GLU A 816 3.31 10.79 -17.49
N GLY A 817 2.24 10.44 -18.19
CA GLY A 817 2.09 10.61 -19.64
C GLY A 817 2.93 9.66 -20.50
N GLU A 818 2.66 9.68 -21.81
CA GLU A 818 3.42 8.91 -22.79
C GLU A 818 4.76 9.60 -23.15
N PRO A 819 5.80 8.82 -23.50
CA PRO A 819 5.83 7.36 -23.49
C PRO A 819 6.07 6.79 -22.09
N LEU A 820 5.43 5.64 -21.78
CA LEU A 820 5.78 4.82 -20.64
C LEU A 820 6.75 3.72 -21.13
N PRO A 821 8.04 3.74 -20.74
CA PRO A 821 9.05 2.88 -21.34
C PRO A 821 8.77 1.38 -21.14
N MET A 822 9.05 0.60 -22.17
CA MET A 822 9.32 -0.84 -22.04
C MET A 822 10.80 -1.02 -21.68
N VAL A 823 11.08 -1.66 -20.54
CA VAL A 823 12.44 -1.77 -19.99
C VAL A 823 12.95 -3.21 -20.13
N PHE A 824 14.05 -3.40 -20.85
CA PHE A 824 14.77 -4.67 -20.93
C PHE A 824 16.05 -4.59 -20.07
N LEU A 825 16.08 -5.31 -18.96
CA LEU A 825 17.21 -5.52 -18.07
C LEU A 825 17.89 -6.86 -18.40
N ILE A 826 18.60 -6.92 -19.52
CA ILE A 826 19.29 -8.12 -20.02
C ILE A 826 20.64 -8.23 -19.32
N ASN A 827 20.57 -8.44 -18.01
CA ASN A 827 21.71 -8.63 -17.11
C ASN A 827 21.47 -9.90 -16.30
N CYS A 828 22.55 -10.58 -15.89
CA CYS A 828 22.45 -11.77 -15.05
C CYS A 828 21.59 -11.51 -13.81
N SER A 829 20.58 -12.35 -13.59
CA SER A 829 19.76 -12.35 -12.37
C SER A 829 19.04 -11.01 -12.10
N SER A 830 18.80 -10.18 -13.11
CA SER A 830 18.11 -8.89 -12.96
C SER A 830 16.66 -8.98 -12.47
N MET A 831 16.05 -10.17 -12.61
CA MET A 831 14.70 -10.50 -12.14
C MET A 831 14.70 -11.54 -11.02
N ALA A 832 15.89 -12.04 -10.63
CA ALA A 832 16.04 -12.92 -9.48
C ALA A 832 15.81 -12.09 -8.21
N MET A 833 14.56 -11.87 -7.86
CA MET A 833 14.21 -11.23 -6.61
C MET A 833 14.57 -12.21 -5.49
N ASN A 834 15.52 -11.83 -4.65
CA ASN A 834 15.84 -12.61 -3.47
C ASN A 834 14.92 -12.14 -2.32
N PHE A 835 14.51 -13.05 -1.44
CA PHE A 835 13.58 -12.75 -0.35
C PHE A 835 14.12 -11.73 0.67
N ASN A 836 15.44 -11.59 0.75
CA ASN A 836 16.10 -10.63 1.62
C ASN A 836 16.28 -9.25 0.97
N SER A 837 16.05 -9.14 -0.34
CA SER A 837 16.11 -7.91 -1.11
C SER A 837 14.67 -7.55 -1.49
N LEU A 838 14.00 -6.88 -0.57
CA LEU A 838 12.88 -5.98 -0.89
C LEU A 838 13.29 -4.90 -1.92
N ASP A 839 14.59 -4.87 -2.18
CA ASP A 839 15.32 -4.01 -3.05
C ASP A 839 15.61 -4.63 -4.43
N SER A 840 14.76 -4.35 -5.42
CA SER A 840 15.05 -4.67 -6.82
C SER A 840 14.92 -3.47 -7.76
N ILE A 841 15.82 -3.41 -8.75
CA ILE A 841 15.81 -2.41 -9.83
C ILE A 841 14.49 -2.51 -10.63
N SER A 842 13.96 -3.71 -10.83
CA SER A 842 12.68 -3.95 -11.51
C SER A 842 11.51 -3.36 -10.73
N LYS A 843 11.45 -3.50 -9.41
CA LYS A 843 10.44 -2.81 -8.58
C LYS A 843 10.53 -1.30 -8.76
N ALA A 844 11.73 -0.73 -8.76
CA ALA A 844 11.90 0.71 -8.94
C ALA A 844 11.39 1.20 -10.31
N PHE A 845 11.68 0.50 -11.40
CA PHE A 845 11.12 0.82 -12.72
C PHE A 845 9.60 0.63 -12.77
N HIS A 846 9.07 -0.35 -12.07
CA HIS A 846 7.62 -0.58 -12.00
C HIS A 846 6.93 0.56 -11.26
N THR A 847 7.46 0.97 -10.10
CA THR A 847 7.01 2.16 -9.35
C THR A 847 7.15 3.43 -10.18
N ALA A 848 8.18 3.53 -11.04
CA ALA A 848 8.33 4.66 -11.95
C ALA A 848 7.27 4.69 -13.06
N GLY A 849 6.49 3.63 -13.27
CA GLY A 849 5.44 3.57 -14.30
C GLY A 849 5.86 2.90 -15.62
N ALA A 850 6.90 2.06 -15.61
CA ALA A 850 7.27 1.29 -16.81
C ALA A 850 6.09 0.46 -17.35
N ALA A 851 5.89 0.48 -18.68
CA ALA A 851 4.82 -0.28 -19.34
C ALA A 851 5.02 -1.80 -19.22
N ALA A 852 6.27 -2.23 -19.31
CA ALA A 852 6.70 -3.60 -19.02
C ALA A 852 8.18 -3.62 -18.66
N ILE A 853 8.59 -4.64 -17.91
CA ILE A 853 9.96 -4.87 -17.46
C ILE A 853 10.32 -6.31 -17.74
N ILE A 854 11.31 -6.51 -18.60
CA ILE A 854 11.78 -7.81 -19.03
C ILE A 854 13.21 -7.98 -18.52
N GLY A 855 13.54 -9.10 -17.92
CA GLY A 855 14.90 -9.38 -17.48
C GLY A 855 15.14 -10.86 -17.29
N THR A 856 16.15 -11.23 -16.51
CA THR A 856 16.57 -12.62 -16.38
C THR A 856 16.53 -13.14 -14.95
N GLU A 857 16.06 -14.37 -14.78
CA GLU A 857 15.97 -15.06 -13.49
C GLU A 857 17.32 -15.64 -13.03
N GLY A 858 18.31 -15.71 -13.93
CA GLY A 858 19.60 -16.34 -13.65
C GLY A 858 20.75 -15.79 -14.48
N THR A 859 21.88 -16.48 -14.46
CA THR A 859 23.05 -16.09 -15.26
C THR A 859 22.79 -16.37 -16.74
N ILE A 860 23.01 -15.37 -17.60
CA ILE A 860 22.96 -15.51 -19.06
C ILE A 860 24.27 -15.03 -19.68
N HIS A 861 24.56 -15.50 -20.89
CA HIS A 861 25.63 -14.95 -21.71
C HIS A 861 25.06 -13.99 -22.75
N ALA A 862 25.88 -13.02 -23.15
CA ALA A 862 25.47 -11.92 -24.04
C ALA A 862 24.84 -12.41 -25.34
N SER A 863 25.30 -13.53 -25.92
CA SER A 863 24.71 -14.08 -27.16
C SER A 863 23.23 -14.46 -27.06
N ILE A 864 22.77 -15.02 -25.94
CA ILE A 864 21.33 -15.28 -25.76
C ILE A 864 20.61 -13.96 -25.54
N GLY A 865 21.12 -13.11 -24.64
CA GLY A 865 20.48 -11.84 -24.30
C GLY A 865 20.29 -10.94 -25.53
N THR A 866 21.31 -10.85 -26.37
CA THR A 866 21.27 -10.09 -27.63
C THR A 866 20.31 -10.71 -28.65
N ARG A 867 20.29 -12.04 -28.81
CA ARG A 867 19.32 -12.74 -29.67
C ARG A 867 17.89 -12.51 -29.21
N PHE A 868 17.63 -12.66 -27.91
CA PHE A 868 16.32 -12.43 -27.30
C PHE A 868 15.84 -11.00 -27.57
N LEU A 869 16.66 -10.01 -27.21
CA LEU A 869 16.31 -8.61 -27.39
C LEU A 869 16.03 -8.27 -28.85
N LYS A 870 16.91 -8.73 -29.76
CA LYS A 870 16.71 -8.54 -31.21
C LYS A 870 15.38 -9.12 -31.66
N GLN A 871 15.16 -10.41 -31.42
CA GLN A 871 13.98 -11.11 -31.93
C GLN A 871 12.69 -10.51 -31.38
N VAL A 872 12.62 -10.24 -30.07
CA VAL A 872 11.43 -9.66 -29.45
C VAL A 872 11.17 -8.26 -29.98
N LEU A 873 12.19 -7.42 -30.14
CA LEU A 873 11.99 -6.07 -30.70
C LEU A 873 11.64 -6.10 -32.19
N GLU A 874 12.19 -7.00 -33.00
CA GLU A 874 11.78 -7.20 -34.39
C GLU A 874 10.32 -7.64 -34.48
N ASP A 875 9.91 -8.59 -33.65
CA ASP A 875 8.51 -9.05 -33.55
C ASP A 875 7.57 -7.90 -33.16
N LEU A 876 7.95 -7.05 -32.21
CA LEU A 876 7.17 -5.90 -31.79
C LEU A 876 7.11 -4.78 -32.84
N TYR A 877 8.24 -4.36 -33.41
CA TYR A 877 8.31 -3.20 -34.31
C TYR A 877 7.91 -3.54 -35.76
N LEU A 878 8.34 -4.70 -36.25
CA LEU A 878 8.18 -5.07 -37.67
C LEU A 878 6.92 -5.89 -37.88
N ARG A 879 6.61 -6.82 -36.96
CA ARG A 879 5.43 -7.70 -37.07
C ARG A 879 4.23 -7.21 -36.26
N GLN A 880 4.43 -6.24 -35.36
CA GLN A 880 3.38 -5.66 -34.50
C GLN A 880 2.58 -6.70 -33.72
N ILE A 881 3.24 -7.79 -33.32
CA ILE A 881 2.62 -8.80 -32.45
C ILE A 881 2.74 -8.37 -30.99
N GLU A 882 2.01 -9.07 -30.11
CA GLU A 882 1.96 -8.77 -28.69
C GLU A 882 3.22 -9.28 -27.97
N LEU A 883 3.63 -8.60 -26.89
CA LEU A 883 4.83 -8.91 -26.12
C LEU A 883 4.84 -10.36 -25.61
N GLY A 884 3.72 -10.84 -25.07
CA GLY A 884 3.58 -12.23 -24.62
C GLY A 884 3.74 -13.23 -25.76
N GLU A 885 3.23 -12.89 -26.96
CA GLU A 885 3.39 -13.72 -28.16
C GLU A 885 4.83 -13.73 -28.66
N ALA A 886 5.51 -12.58 -28.65
CA ALA A 886 6.92 -12.46 -29.04
C ALA A 886 7.84 -13.28 -28.12
N ILE A 887 7.63 -13.20 -26.80
CA ILE A 887 8.39 -13.99 -25.81
C ILE A 887 8.12 -15.49 -26.00
N GLN A 888 6.85 -15.87 -26.20
CA GLN A 888 6.48 -17.27 -26.48
C GLN A 888 7.11 -17.77 -27.78
N ALA A 889 7.12 -16.95 -28.84
CA ALA A 889 7.74 -17.26 -30.12
C ALA A 889 9.26 -17.44 -30.00
N PHE A 890 9.93 -16.61 -29.21
CA PHE A 890 11.34 -16.79 -28.84
C PHE A 890 11.55 -18.14 -28.14
N ASN A 891 10.73 -18.47 -27.14
CA ASN A 891 10.86 -19.74 -26.40
C ASN A 891 10.71 -20.95 -27.33
N LYS A 892 9.67 -20.95 -28.18
CA LYS A 892 9.46 -22.00 -29.20
C LYS A 892 10.64 -22.09 -30.16
N GLY A 893 11.16 -20.95 -30.62
CA GLY A 893 12.30 -20.88 -31.54
C GLY A 893 13.58 -21.46 -30.94
N MET A 894 13.89 -21.13 -29.68
CA MET A 894 15.08 -21.64 -28.99
C MET A 894 15.04 -23.16 -28.79
N PHE A 895 13.87 -23.71 -28.45
CA PHE A 895 13.69 -25.16 -28.36
C PHE A 895 13.80 -25.85 -29.73
N ALA A 896 13.27 -25.23 -30.78
CA ALA A 896 13.41 -25.73 -32.15
C ALA A 896 14.87 -25.74 -32.63
N LEU A 897 15.70 -24.82 -32.12
CA LEU A 897 17.15 -24.76 -32.36
C LEU A 897 17.95 -25.71 -31.46
N GLY A 898 17.32 -26.40 -30.51
CA GLY A 898 18.03 -27.30 -29.60
C GLY A 898 18.74 -26.62 -28.44
N ALA A 899 18.27 -25.46 -27.99
CA ALA A 899 18.80 -24.71 -26.86
C ALA A 899 17.71 -24.51 -25.77
N PRO A 900 17.68 -25.34 -24.70
CA PRO A 900 16.57 -25.37 -23.75
C PRO A 900 16.73 -24.35 -22.61
N VAL A 901 17.22 -23.15 -22.94
CA VAL A 901 17.58 -22.08 -21.98
C VAL A 901 16.64 -20.88 -22.03
N ALA A 902 15.57 -20.98 -22.83
CA ALA A 902 14.69 -19.85 -23.10
C ALA A 902 13.87 -19.39 -21.88
N PHE A 903 13.64 -20.27 -20.90
CA PHE A 903 12.85 -19.97 -19.69
C PHE A 903 13.53 -19.01 -18.71
N ILE A 904 14.74 -18.55 -19.00
CA ILE A 904 15.46 -17.61 -18.15
C ILE A 904 14.87 -16.19 -18.16
N PHE A 905 14.07 -15.84 -19.18
CA PHE A 905 13.49 -14.52 -19.31
C PHE A 905 12.14 -14.42 -18.59
N THR A 906 12.00 -13.41 -17.74
CA THR A 906 10.74 -13.05 -17.05
C THR A 906 10.31 -11.67 -17.50
N CYS A 907 9.00 -11.48 -17.67
CA CYS A 907 8.37 -10.22 -18.03
C CYS A 907 7.32 -9.85 -16.98
N PHE A 908 7.44 -8.65 -16.40
CA PHE A 908 6.39 -7.99 -15.64
C PHE A 908 5.71 -6.94 -16.52
N GLY A 909 4.38 -6.95 -16.59
CA GLY A 909 3.60 -6.07 -17.46
C GLY A 909 2.54 -6.83 -18.24
N ASN A 910 1.70 -6.10 -18.96
CA ASN A 910 0.61 -6.69 -19.73
C ASN A 910 1.14 -7.47 -20.94
N SER A 911 0.74 -8.74 -21.10
CA SER A 911 1.28 -9.54 -22.20
C SER A 911 0.65 -9.22 -23.57
N ASN A 912 -0.45 -8.46 -23.59
CA ASN A 912 -1.03 -7.90 -24.81
C ASN A 912 -0.37 -6.58 -25.24
N LEU A 913 0.63 -6.11 -24.49
CA LEU A 913 1.39 -4.91 -24.85
C LEU A 913 1.95 -5.03 -26.28
N LYS A 914 1.62 -4.07 -27.14
CA LYS A 914 2.11 -4.01 -28.53
C LYS A 914 2.55 -2.61 -28.93
N LEU A 915 3.38 -2.54 -29.95
CA LEU A 915 3.79 -1.28 -30.57
C LEU A 915 2.87 -0.96 -31.75
N VAL A 916 2.16 0.17 -31.70
CA VAL A 916 1.20 0.60 -32.74
C VAL A 916 1.81 1.77 -33.51
N LYS A 917 1.72 1.77 -34.83
CA LYS A 917 2.29 2.83 -35.70
C LYS A 917 1.35 4.01 -35.88
#